data_AF-A0A6B1KEX9-F1
#
_entry.id   AF-A0A6B1KEX9-F1
#
_cell.length_a   1.000
_cell.length_b   1.000
_cell.length_c   1.000
_cell.angle_alpha   90.00
_cell.angle_beta   90.00
_cell.angle_gamma   90.00
#
_symmetry.space_group_name_H-M   'P 1'
#
loop_
_entity.id
_entity.type
_entity.pdbx_description
1 polymer ?
#
loop_
_entity_poly.entity_id
_entity_poly.type
_entity_poly.pdbx_seq_one_letter_code
_entity_poly.pdbx_strand_id
1 'polypeptide(L)'
;MRRRNVSSKFVRPAAEGADPFGTARLRRGVIDAWATSPARFREDANAEEDLVLGGYRDRLVVELAQNAADAAARAGAPGRLRLTLRDGVLVAANTGAPLDAAGVESLSTLRASAKRETHEQAVGRFGVGFAAVLAVTDEPAVVGRHGGVRWSLAEARELAADTARHSPGLGDEIRRRDGHVPLLRLPFAAEGTAPDPYDTAVILPLRDTPAADLAERLLRAVDDALLLTLAGLEEVVVEINGESPRTISRRTDGPFTVVDDSGDGVTYWRTAAAHGPLTPELLADRPVEERLRPHWSVTWAVPVDSDGSPARPRTSPVVHAPTPSDEPLGVPALLIASFPLDSTRRHAAPGPLTDFLIQRAADSYAELLGDWRPVTAGLIDLVPGPLGKGELDGALRQAILERLPRTAFLPPAHPAFLPPAVERREHDGDELPESLRPRDAEVVEGAGADTVRVLAEVLPTLLPAGLERRAELRTLGVARVPLTEAIDRLAGLEKEPGWWWRLYDSLAGVDPDRLSGLPVPLADGRTTIGPRQVLLPSPETTRIDPEILARLGLKVAHPDAAHPILEKLGALPATPRAVLTTPQVRAAVAASLDDEGGVLWEEDALGAEELADTVLALVRDAGLEPGDEPWLGALALPDEDGEPAPACELVFPGGPFAQVMREGELAAVDAELASKWGEQPLAACGVLVNFALVRATDVVLDPDELEPREGDFAEPDDPGLLDAVDVWAEDVLDRFPDSPVPPVATEIIAVRDLDLVDEDKWSQALSLLSQPPLRDAIVQTVRVLLPDGTHEVVRPYTAWWLRGNPVLDGRRPAGLRAAGGDPLLRGLYEEADATGFEDEQVLRALGVRTSVAALLDEPGGAAELLDRLADPRREVTDAQLHALYGALAELDPEQVTLPDELRAVIDGRVEVVDAADAVVCDSPDLLPFTAGVPLLPVRPSRAAELAELFQVRRLSESVTGRVTSEGTEHDVPDAVRVLLGPRTPSSYIEHEELVVDGVEIDWRLTDDDVLHAATLEGVAAGLAWAAGQWPRRFEVAALLEDPSRTEELARDRWFD
;
A
#
# COMPACT_ATOMS: atom_id res chain seq x y z
N MET A 1 7.57 -9.83 -95.49
CA MET A 1 6.24 -10.47 -95.33
C MET A 1 5.39 -9.51 -94.51
N ARG A 2 4.33 -8.94 -95.10
CA ARG A 2 3.52 -7.85 -94.53
C ARG A 2 2.87 -8.29 -93.20
N ARG A 3 3.29 -7.72 -92.07
CA ARG A 3 2.49 -7.72 -90.83
C ARG A 3 1.26 -6.85 -91.12
N ARG A 4 0.09 -7.47 -91.29
CA ARG A 4 -1.19 -6.76 -91.27
C ARG A 4 -1.32 -6.06 -89.92
N ASN A 5 -1.53 -4.74 -89.94
CA ASN A 5 -1.84 -3.93 -88.77
C ASN A 5 -2.97 -4.57 -87.97
N VAL A 6 -2.70 -4.91 -86.71
CA VAL A 6 -3.71 -5.32 -85.73
C VAL A 6 -4.49 -4.09 -85.22
N SER A 7 -4.01 -2.86 -85.50
CA SER A 7 -4.56 -1.57 -85.04
C SER A 7 -5.96 -1.21 -85.60
N SER A 8 -6.37 -1.74 -86.76
CA SER A 8 -7.57 -1.23 -87.47
C SER A 8 -8.95 -1.72 -86.97
N LYS A 9 -9.05 -2.38 -85.82
CA LYS A 9 -10.32 -3.05 -85.42
C LYS A 9 -11.29 -2.21 -84.59
N PHE A 10 -10.84 -1.18 -83.88
CA PHE A 10 -11.66 -0.54 -82.83
C PHE A 10 -12.23 0.83 -83.19
N VAL A 11 -11.55 1.62 -84.03
CA VAL A 11 -12.03 2.93 -84.50
C VAL A 11 -11.72 3.07 -85.98
N ARG A 12 -12.68 3.53 -86.79
CA ARG A 12 -12.53 3.68 -88.25
C ARG A 12 -12.29 5.15 -88.62
N PRO A 13 -11.46 5.45 -89.64
CA PRO A 13 -11.43 6.77 -90.24
C PRO A 13 -12.84 7.14 -90.75
N ALA A 14 -13.22 8.41 -90.61
CA ALA A 14 -14.49 8.88 -91.15
C ALA A 14 -14.51 8.81 -92.69
N ALA A 15 -15.69 8.57 -93.26
CA ALA A 15 -15.93 8.60 -94.69
C ALA A 15 -15.50 9.97 -95.28
N GLU A 16 -14.99 9.94 -96.52
CA GLU A 16 -14.49 11.14 -97.21
C GLU A 16 -15.51 12.29 -97.17
N GLY A 17 -15.18 13.38 -96.48
CA GLY A 17 -16.03 14.57 -96.34
C GLY A 17 -16.75 14.73 -94.99
N ALA A 18 -16.76 13.72 -94.12
CA ALA A 18 -17.34 13.81 -92.77
C ALA A 18 -16.29 14.28 -91.73
N ASP A 19 -16.29 15.57 -91.39
CA ASP A 19 -15.43 16.17 -90.36
C ASP A 19 -16.23 17.13 -89.46
N PRO A 20 -17.10 16.62 -88.57
CA PRO A 20 -18.02 17.44 -87.78
C PRO A 20 -17.31 18.40 -86.82
N PHE A 21 -16.03 18.17 -86.53
CA PHE A 21 -15.23 18.97 -85.60
C PHE A 21 -14.18 19.85 -86.29
N GLY A 22 -14.09 19.83 -87.62
CA GLY A 22 -13.11 20.64 -88.37
C GLY A 22 -11.65 20.27 -88.09
N THR A 23 -11.37 19.00 -87.81
CA THR A 23 -10.02 18.45 -87.54
C THR A 23 -9.04 18.73 -88.68
N ALA A 24 -9.50 18.74 -89.94
CA ALA A 24 -8.66 19.07 -91.09
C ALA A 24 -8.12 20.51 -91.06
N ARG A 25 -8.91 21.47 -90.55
CA ARG A 25 -8.49 22.87 -90.38
C ARG A 25 -7.40 22.98 -89.31
N LEU A 26 -7.61 22.32 -88.16
CA LEU A 26 -6.65 22.33 -87.04
C LEU A 26 -5.31 21.74 -87.47
N ARG A 27 -5.35 20.54 -88.07
CA ARG A 27 -4.16 19.83 -88.54
C ARG A 27 -3.38 20.62 -89.57
N ARG A 28 -4.06 21.25 -90.55
CA ARG A 28 -3.41 22.09 -91.56
C ARG A 28 -2.69 23.28 -90.94
N GLY A 29 -3.34 23.99 -90.01
CA GLY A 29 -2.74 25.14 -89.33
C GLY A 29 -1.45 24.80 -88.58
N VAL A 30 -1.41 23.63 -87.93
CA VAL A 30 -0.21 23.12 -87.24
C VAL A 30 0.90 22.78 -88.24
N ILE A 31 0.59 22.02 -89.29
CA ILE A 31 1.58 21.60 -90.29
C ILE A 31 2.18 22.81 -91.03
N ASP A 32 1.35 23.80 -91.40
CA ASP A 32 1.82 25.02 -92.05
C ASP A 32 2.74 25.83 -91.12
N ALA A 33 2.42 25.88 -89.82
CA ALA A 33 3.25 26.55 -88.81
C ALA A 33 4.61 25.85 -88.64
N TRP A 34 4.64 24.51 -88.57
CA TRP A 34 5.89 23.74 -88.48
C TRP A 34 6.74 23.84 -89.74
N ALA A 35 6.11 23.85 -90.92
CA ALA A 35 6.80 24.03 -92.20
C ALA A 35 7.48 25.41 -92.27
N THR A 36 6.82 26.44 -91.75
CA THR A 36 7.29 27.83 -91.73
C THR A 36 8.34 28.09 -90.66
N SER A 37 8.21 27.49 -89.47
CA SER A 37 9.11 27.68 -88.32
C SER A 37 9.40 26.35 -87.62
N PRO A 38 10.59 25.75 -87.86
CA PRO A 38 11.01 24.53 -87.17
C PRO A 38 11.11 24.67 -85.64
N ALA A 39 11.30 25.90 -85.14
CA ALA A 39 11.28 26.18 -83.70
C ALA A 39 9.90 25.88 -83.07
N ARG A 40 8.79 26.13 -83.78
CA ARG A 40 7.43 25.80 -83.30
C ARG A 40 7.22 24.30 -83.19
N PHE A 41 7.73 23.52 -84.14
CA PHE A 41 7.73 22.06 -84.01
C PHE A 41 8.50 21.60 -82.76
N ARG A 42 9.68 22.19 -82.52
CA ARG A 42 10.49 21.84 -81.34
C ARG A 42 9.78 22.21 -80.03
N GLU A 43 9.14 23.37 -79.96
CA GLU A 43 8.33 23.80 -78.81
C GLU A 43 7.16 22.86 -78.55
N ASP A 44 6.40 22.49 -79.58
CA ASP A 44 5.27 21.55 -79.46
C ASP A 44 5.73 20.15 -79.03
N ALA A 45 6.82 19.66 -79.62
CA ALA A 45 7.40 18.37 -79.28
C ALA A 45 7.92 18.33 -77.84
N ASN A 46 8.66 19.36 -77.40
CA ASN A 46 9.10 19.48 -76.00
C ASN A 46 7.91 19.55 -75.04
N ALA A 47 6.90 20.36 -75.36
CA ALA A 47 5.75 20.56 -74.48
C ALA A 47 4.91 19.27 -74.30
N GLU A 48 4.78 18.45 -75.35
CA GLU A 48 4.12 17.14 -75.23
C GLU A 48 5.02 16.13 -74.49
N GLU A 49 6.31 16.06 -74.84
CA GLU A 49 7.28 15.16 -74.21
C GLU A 49 7.43 15.42 -72.71
N ASP A 50 7.47 16.68 -72.27
CA ASP A 50 7.48 17.07 -70.85
C ASP A 50 6.22 16.61 -70.10
N LEU A 51 5.05 16.60 -70.78
CA LEU A 51 3.81 16.10 -70.18
C LEU A 51 3.84 14.57 -70.05
N VAL A 52 4.35 13.86 -71.07
CA VAL A 52 4.38 12.38 -71.11
C VAL A 52 5.46 11.80 -70.20
N LEU A 53 6.67 12.36 -70.21
CA LEU A 53 7.79 11.91 -69.38
C LEU A 53 7.75 12.49 -67.96
N GLY A 54 7.06 13.62 -67.76
CA GLY A 54 6.91 14.28 -66.48
C GLY A 54 5.71 13.78 -65.66
N GLY A 55 5.06 14.71 -64.97
CA GLY A 55 4.14 14.39 -63.87
C GLY A 55 2.86 13.63 -64.21
N TYR A 56 2.50 13.43 -65.48
CA TYR A 56 1.21 12.86 -65.89
C TYR A 56 1.22 11.34 -66.13
N ARG A 57 2.38 10.68 -66.11
CA ARG A 57 2.49 9.24 -66.40
C ARG A 57 1.55 8.37 -65.55
N ASP A 58 1.40 8.69 -64.28
CA ASP A 58 0.59 7.91 -63.32
C ASP A 58 -0.80 8.52 -63.07
N ARG A 59 -1.26 9.46 -63.91
CA ARG A 59 -2.54 10.20 -63.72
C ARG A 59 -3.65 9.85 -64.69
N LEU A 60 -3.42 8.87 -65.57
CA LEU A 60 -4.36 8.45 -66.62
C LEU A 60 -5.82 8.34 -66.14
N VAL A 61 -6.08 7.54 -65.11
CA VAL A 61 -7.44 7.27 -64.62
C VAL A 61 -8.08 8.52 -64.01
N VAL A 62 -7.31 9.29 -63.24
CA VAL A 62 -7.79 10.50 -62.57
C VAL A 62 -8.15 11.59 -63.58
N GLU A 63 -7.34 11.80 -64.61
CA GLU A 63 -7.61 12.78 -65.68
C GLU A 63 -8.81 12.37 -66.53
N LEU A 64 -8.98 11.07 -66.82
CA LEU A 64 -10.18 10.57 -67.49
C LEU A 64 -11.44 10.77 -66.63
N ALA A 65 -11.34 10.54 -65.32
CA ALA A 65 -12.43 10.77 -64.39
C ALA A 65 -12.78 12.26 -64.24
N GLN A 66 -11.79 13.14 -64.18
CA GLN A 66 -12.00 14.59 -64.14
C GLN A 66 -12.71 15.08 -65.42
N ASN A 67 -12.29 14.61 -66.60
CA ASN A 67 -12.99 14.91 -67.85
C ASN A 67 -14.45 14.44 -67.84
N ALA A 68 -14.72 13.27 -67.26
CA ALA A 68 -16.07 12.74 -67.09
C ALA A 68 -16.89 13.59 -66.11
N ALA A 69 -16.33 13.98 -64.97
CA ALA A 69 -16.99 14.83 -63.99
C ALA A 69 -17.32 16.22 -64.58
N ASP A 70 -16.39 16.82 -65.31
CA ASP A 70 -16.58 18.09 -66.00
C ASP A 70 -17.66 18.00 -67.09
N ALA A 71 -17.73 16.88 -67.82
CA ALA A 71 -18.78 16.65 -68.81
C ALA A 71 -20.17 16.52 -68.15
N ALA A 72 -20.25 15.80 -67.03
CA ALA A 72 -21.47 15.65 -66.24
C ALA A 72 -21.93 17.00 -65.66
N ALA A 73 -21.00 17.78 -65.09
CA ALA A 73 -21.26 19.13 -64.57
C ALA A 73 -21.77 20.09 -65.65
N ARG A 74 -21.17 20.07 -66.85
CA ARG A 74 -21.66 20.86 -68.01
C ARG A 74 -23.06 20.45 -68.47
N ALA A 75 -23.44 19.19 -68.30
CA ALA A 75 -24.77 18.69 -68.65
C ALA A 75 -25.80 18.88 -67.52
N GLY A 76 -25.38 19.21 -66.29
CA GLY A 76 -26.26 19.23 -65.12
C GLY A 76 -26.86 17.85 -64.81
N ALA A 77 -26.15 16.77 -65.12
CA ALA A 77 -26.62 15.39 -64.98
C ALA A 77 -25.68 14.54 -64.10
N PRO A 78 -26.17 13.47 -63.46
CA PRO A 78 -25.34 12.50 -62.75
C PRO A 78 -24.21 11.93 -63.62
N GLY A 79 -22.96 12.12 -63.20
CA GLY A 79 -21.80 11.58 -63.90
C GLY A 79 -21.60 10.10 -63.60
N ARG A 80 -21.59 9.29 -64.65
CA ARG A 80 -21.22 7.87 -64.61
C ARG A 80 -20.00 7.66 -65.48
N LEU A 81 -19.01 6.94 -64.97
CA LEU A 81 -17.79 6.59 -65.70
C LEU A 81 -17.62 5.08 -65.71
N ARG A 82 -17.33 4.49 -66.85
CA ARG A 82 -16.94 3.09 -66.99
C ARG A 82 -15.57 2.98 -67.61
N LEU A 83 -14.68 2.32 -66.90
CA LEU A 83 -13.31 2.02 -67.29
C LEU A 83 -13.22 0.52 -67.58
N THR A 84 -12.96 0.16 -68.83
CA THR A 84 -12.90 -1.23 -69.28
C THR A 84 -11.55 -1.51 -69.92
N LEU A 85 -10.75 -2.37 -69.30
CA LEU A 85 -9.50 -2.89 -69.85
C LEU A 85 -9.73 -4.30 -70.38
N ARG A 86 -9.65 -4.48 -71.70
CA ARG A 86 -9.86 -5.79 -72.34
C ARG A 86 -9.07 -5.91 -73.63
N ASP A 87 -8.47 -7.08 -73.85
CA ASP A 87 -7.76 -7.42 -75.09
C ASP A 87 -6.69 -6.38 -75.50
N GLY A 88 -6.03 -5.77 -74.51
CA GLY A 88 -5.02 -4.72 -74.72
C GLY A 88 -5.58 -3.34 -75.10
N VAL A 89 -6.86 -3.07 -74.85
CA VAL A 89 -7.50 -1.78 -75.08
C VAL A 89 -8.16 -1.30 -73.79
N LEU A 90 -7.87 -0.05 -73.39
CA LEU A 90 -8.58 0.64 -72.32
C LEU A 90 -9.66 1.54 -72.93
N VAL A 91 -10.91 1.39 -72.49
CA VAL A 91 -12.03 2.24 -72.87
C VAL A 91 -12.55 2.97 -71.62
N ALA A 92 -12.61 4.29 -71.67
CA ALA A 92 -13.24 5.14 -70.66
C ALA A 92 -14.51 5.78 -71.24
N ALA A 93 -15.68 5.26 -70.86
CA ALA A 93 -16.98 5.74 -71.31
C ALA A 93 -17.67 6.54 -70.22
N ASN A 94 -18.17 7.73 -70.52
CA ASN A 94 -18.83 8.60 -69.55
C ASN A 94 -20.15 9.21 -70.04
N THR A 95 -21.04 9.51 -69.09
CA THR A 95 -22.24 10.33 -69.31
C THR A 95 -21.90 11.82 -69.25
N GLY A 96 -22.75 12.66 -69.84
CA GLY A 96 -22.66 14.11 -69.75
C GLY A 96 -22.61 14.81 -71.10
N ALA A 97 -22.12 16.04 -71.13
CA ALA A 97 -22.11 16.86 -72.33
C ALA A 97 -21.25 16.20 -73.43
N PRO A 98 -21.79 15.96 -74.64
CA PRO A 98 -21.06 15.30 -75.71
C PRO A 98 -19.88 16.16 -76.20
N LEU A 99 -18.89 15.51 -76.83
CA LEU A 99 -17.76 16.18 -77.44
C LEU A 99 -18.20 17.16 -78.54
N ASP A 100 -17.68 18.39 -78.49
CA ASP A 100 -17.92 19.46 -79.47
C ASP A 100 -16.62 19.91 -80.15
N ALA A 101 -16.75 20.77 -81.19
CA ALA A 101 -15.60 21.24 -81.96
C ALA A 101 -14.60 22.06 -81.11
N ALA A 102 -15.09 22.84 -80.15
CA ALA A 102 -14.24 23.60 -79.21
C ALA A 102 -13.45 22.66 -78.27
N GLY A 103 -14.08 21.56 -77.83
CA GLY A 103 -13.45 20.49 -77.07
C GLY A 103 -12.34 19.82 -77.87
N VAL A 104 -12.58 19.47 -79.14
CA VAL A 104 -11.54 18.89 -80.01
C VAL A 104 -10.38 19.83 -80.24
N GLU A 105 -10.64 21.13 -80.47
CA GLU A 105 -9.60 22.15 -80.56
C GLU A 105 -8.78 22.24 -79.26
N SER A 106 -9.44 22.19 -78.11
CA SER A 106 -8.76 22.18 -76.81
C SER A 106 -7.93 20.90 -76.58
N LEU A 107 -8.42 19.72 -76.96
CA LEU A 107 -7.67 18.46 -76.86
C LEU A 107 -6.46 18.44 -77.81
N SER A 108 -6.55 19.17 -78.92
CA SER A 108 -5.50 19.24 -79.94
C SER A 108 -4.51 20.39 -79.73
N THR A 109 -4.69 21.18 -78.67
CA THR A 109 -3.85 22.34 -78.37
C THR A 109 -3.15 22.24 -77.01
N LEU A 110 -1.82 22.37 -77.01
CA LEU A 110 -1.02 22.40 -75.78
C LEU A 110 -1.01 23.84 -75.22
N ARG A 111 -1.50 23.99 -73.99
CA ARG A 111 -1.45 25.22 -73.16
C ARG A 111 -2.22 26.46 -73.67
N ALA A 112 -2.95 26.37 -74.78
CA ALA A 112 -3.85 27.44 -75.23
C ALA A 112 -5.31 27.06 -74.92
N SER A 113 -5.83 27.49 -73.78
CA SER A 113 -7.22 27.19 -73.41
C SER A 113 -8.18 28.00 -74.28
N ALA A 114 -8.92 27.33 -75.17
CA ALA A 114 -10.00 27.94 -75.94
C ALA A 114 -11.26 28.02 -75.06
N LYS A 115 -11.39 29.06 -74.24
CA LYS A 115 -12.69 29.61 -73.80
C LYS A 115 -12.50 30.98 -73.15
N ARG A 116 -13.06 32.00 -73.82
CA ARG A 116 -13.35 33.31 -73.25
C ARG A 116 -14.81 33.28 -72.80
N GLU A 117 -15.02 33.58 -71.52
CA GLU A 117 -16.29 33.94 -70.87
C GLU A 117 -17.36 32.83 -70.68
N THR A 118 -17.99 32.87 -69.49
CA THR A 118 -19.22 32.16 -69.03
C THR A 118 -19.12 30.66 -68.67
N HIS A 119 -18.91 30.36 -67.38
CA HIS A 119 -19.63 29.40 -66.51
C HIS A 119 -18.82 29.10 -65.23
N GLU A 120 -19.45 29.24 -64.05
CA GLU A 120 -18.83 29.33 -62.71
C GLU A 120 -18.36 28.01 -62.05
N GLN A 121 -18.35 26.85 -62.72
CA GLN A 121 -18.13 25.57 -62.01
C GLN A 121 -17.24 24.53 -62.73
N ALA A 122 -16.44 24.90 -63.73
CA ALA A 122 -15.56 23.93 -64.42
C ALA A 122 -14.14 23.89 -63.84
N VAL A 123 -13.82 22.84 -63.08
CA VAL A 123 -12.51 22.59 -62.47
C VAL A 123 -11.60 21.88 -63.48
N GLY A 124 -10.97 22.61 -64.41
CA GLY A 124 -9.94 22.00 -65.26
C GLY A 124 -9.28 22.95 -66.26
N ARG A 125 -7.96 22.81 -66.50
CA ARG A 125 -7.34 23.36 -67.73
C ARG A 125 -7.74 22.42 -68.86
N PHE A 126 -8.71 22.81 -69.68
CA PHE A 126 -9.15 22.00 -70.82
C PHE A 126 -7.94 21.69 -71.73
N GLY A 127 -7.73 20.41 -72.05
CA GLY A 127 -6.74 19.94 -73.02
C GLY A 127 -5.40 19.42 -72.47
N VAL A 128 -4.90 19.94 -71.34
CA VAL A 128 -3.57 19.52 -70.82
C VAL A 128 -3.63 18.15 -70.14
N GLY A 129 -4.73 17.86 -69.44
CA GLY A 129 -4.94 16.58 -68.75
C GLY A 129 -5.09 15.38 -69.67
N PHE A 130 -5.64 15.60 -70.88
CA PHE A 130 -5.80 14.53 -71.87
C PHE A 130 -4.46 13.98 -72.36
N ALA A 131 -3.36 14.76 -72.29
CA ALA A 131 -2.03 14.27 -72.63
C ALA A 131 -1.58 13.06 -71.79
N ALA A 132 -2.19 12.82 -70.61
CA ALA A 132 -1.94 11.63 -69.81
C ALA A 132 -2.22 10.32 -70.57
N VAL A 133 -3.09 10.32 -71.58
CA VAL A 133 -3.36 9.12 -72.39
C VAL A 133 -2.15 8.65 -73.20
N LEU A 134 -1.25 9.57 -73.56
CA LEU A 134 -0.03 9.27 -74.33
C LEU A 134 0.98 8.43 -73.53
N ALA A 135 0.84 8.39 -72.20
CA ALA A 135 1.62 7.49 -71.36
C ALA A 135 1.39 6.01 -71.73
N VAL A 136 0.19 5.68 -72.25
CA VAL A 136 -0.22 4.30 -72.52
C VAL A 136 -0.58 4.00 -73.98
N THR A 137 -0.88 5.00 -74.82
CA THR A 137 -1.27 4.77 -76.23
C THR A 137 -0.59 5.71 -77.22
N ASP A 138 -0.38 5.22 -78.44
CA ASP A 138 0.07 6.00 -79.61
C ASP A 138 -1.09 6.30 -80.58
N GLU A 139 -2.29 5.80 -80.30
CA GLU A 139 -3.47 5.92 -81.18
C GLU A 139 -4.75 6.24 -80.38
N PRO A 140 -4.78 7.30 -79.56
CA PRO A 140 -5.97 7.64 -78.78
C PRO A 140 -7.12 8.04 -79.71
N ALA A 141 -8.34 7.71 -79.31
CA ALA A 141 -9.56 8.13 -79.99
C ALA A 141 -10.64 8.53 -78.99
N VAL A 142 -11.50 9.46 -79.40
CA VAL A 142 -12.69 9.87 -78.64
C VAL A 142 -13.88 9.81 -79.59
N VAL A 143 -14.90 9.03 -79.24
CA VAL A 143 -16.13 8.87 -80.02
C VAL A 143 -17.34 9.24 -79.17
N GLY A 144 -18.34 9.89 -79.76
CA GLY A 144 -19.58 10.25 -79.08
C GLY A 144 -20.75 10.31 -80.04
N ARG A 145 -21.90 10.81 -79.58
CA ARG A 145 -23.15 10.86 -80.37
C ARG A 145 -23.04 11.67 -81.67
N HIS A 146 -22.13 12.65 -81.74
CA HIS A 146 -22.02 13.61 -82.85
C HIS A 146 -20.82 13.37 -83.77
N GLY A 147 -20.12 12.23 -83.62
CA GLY A 147 -18.92 11.87 -84.37
C GLY A 147 -17.74 11.58 -83.46
N GLY A 148 -16.57 11.35 -84.04
CA GLY A 148 -15.34 11.10 -83.31
C GLY A 148 -14.11 11.84 -83.82
N VAL A 149 -13.09 11.90 -82.98
CA VAL A 149 -11.73 12.34 -83.30
C VAL A 149 -10.76 11.24 -82.90
N ARG A 150 -9.69 11.06 -83.67
CA ARG A 150 -8.60 10.13 -83.36
C ARG A 150 -7.26 10.76 -83.69
N TRP A 151 -6.23 10.20 -83.09
CA TRP A 151 -4.84 10.48 -83.41
C TRP A 151 -4.15 9.17 -83.76
N SER A 152 -3.14 9.21 -84.63
CA SER A 152 -2.30 8.06 -84.94
C SER A 152 -0.86 8.52 -85.11
N LEU A 153 0.05 7.98 -84.30
CA LEU A 153 1.47 8.29 -84.40
C LEU A 153 2.05 7.92 -85.77
N ALA A 154 1.54 6.85 -86.39
CA ALA A 154 1.96 6.44 -87.73
C ALA A 154 1.57 7.49 -88.79
N GLU A 155 0.29 7.90 -88.84
CA GLU A 155 -0.16 8.93 -89.80
C GLU A 155 0.43 10.31 -89.49
N ALA A 156 0.64 10.64 -88.21
CA ALA A 156 1.31 11.87 -87.80
C ALA A 156 2.75 11.93 -88.32
N ARG A 157 3.51 10.82 -88.23
CA ARG A 157 4.87 10.71 -88.77
C ARG A 157 4.89 10.80 -90.29
N GLU A 158 3.94 10.15 -90.97
CA GLU A 158 3.82 10.24 -92.43
C GLU A 158 3.54 11.68 -92.87
N LEU A 159 2.57 12.37 -92.26
CA LEU A 159 2.26 13.77 -92.56
C LEU A 159 3.45 14.70 -92.30
N ALA A 160 4.12 14.55 -91.15
CA ALA A 160 5.27 15.36 -90.81
C ALA A 160 6.45 15.11 -91.77
N ALA A 161 6.69 13.86 -92.17
CA ALA A 161 7.72 13.50 -93.15
C ALA A 161 7.39 14.02 -94.55
N ASP A 162 6.13 13.96 -94.96
CA ASP A 162 5.63 14.49 -96.23
C ASP A 162 5.84 16.00 -96.34
N THR A 163 5.54 16.73 -95.26
CA THR A 163 5.82 18.17 -95.18
C THR A 163 7.33 18.44 -95.12
N ALA A 164 8.10 17.65 -94.38
CA ALA A 164 9.56 17.80 -94.28
C ALA A 164 10.29 17.64 -95.62
N ARG A 165 9.73 16.89 -96.59
CA ARG A 165 10.26 16.86 -97.98
C ARG A 165 10.32 18.24 -98.62
N HIS A 166 9.47 19.15 -98.18
CA HIS A 166 9.36 20.51 -98.69
C HIS A 166 9.84 21.58 -97.70
N SER A 167 10.32 21.19 -96.51
CA SER A 167 10.90 22.07 -95.48
C SER A 167 12.11 21.40 -94.80
N PRO A 168 13.36 21.67 -95.27
CA PRO A 168 14.56 21.02 -94.75
C PRO A 168 14.78 21.22 -93.25
N GLY A 169 14.46 22.41 -92.72
CA GLY A 169 14.61 22.73 -91.30
C GLY A 169 13.71 21.88 -90.40
N LEU A 170 12.48 21.57 -90.85
CA LEU A 170 11.59 20.64 -90.15
C LEU A 170 12.15 19.20 -90.21
N GLY A 171 12.67 18.78 -91.37
CA GLY A 171 13.30 17.47 -91.53
C GLY A 171 14.52 17.26 -90.62
N ASP A 172 15.31 18.30 -90.37
CA ASP A 172 16.43 18.24 -89.42
C ASP A 172 15.97 18.07 -87.97
N GLU A 173 14.92 18.78 -87.54
CA GLU A 173 14.36 18.63 -86.20
C GLU A 173 13.75 17.24 -85.97
N ILE A 174 13.01 16.71 -86.95
CA ILE A 174 12.42 15.36 -86.87
C ILE A 174 13.53 14.30 -86.74
N ARG A 175 14.63 14.42 -87.51
CA ARG A 175 15.77 13.49 -87.40
C ARG A 175 16.50 13.61 -86.07
N ARG A 176 16.68 14.82 -85.54
CA ARG A 176 17.28 15.05 -84.22
C ARG A 176 16.49 14.40 -83.09
N ARG A 177 15.19 14.18 -83.27
CA ARG A 177 14.28 13.55 -82.32
C ARG A 177 13.92 12.11 -82.66
N ASP A 178 14.74 11.43 -83.46
CA ASP A 178 14.53 10.03 -83.86
C ASP A 178 13.12 9.75 -84.44
N GLY A 179 12.54 10.73 -85.14
CA GLY A 179 11.21 10.62 -85.74
C GLY A 179 10.04 10.80 -84.77
N HIS A 180 10.27 11.32 -83.56
CA HIS A 180 9.20 11.71 -82.64
C HIS A 180 8.47 12.97 -83.14
N VAL A 181 7.15 12.97 -83.09
CA VAL A 181 6.28 14.08 -83.50
C VAL A 181 5.21 14.30 -82.43
N PRO A 182 4.81 15.55 -82.15
CA PRO A 182 3.78 15.82 -81.13
C PRO A 182 2.41 15.37 -81.63
N LEU A 183 1.94 14.24 -81.11
CA LEU A 183 0.81 13.47 -81.60
C LEU A 183 -0.49 14.26 -81.50
N LEU A 184 -0.79 14.87 -80.35
CA LEU A 184 -2.10 15.49 -80.09
C LEU A 184 -2.35 16.71 -80.98
N ARG A 185 -1.30 17.28 -81.59
CA ARG A 185 -1.43 18.42 -82.51
C ARG A 185 -2.04 18.07 -83.86
N LEU A 186 -2.13 16.79 -84.22
CA LEU A 186 -2.59 16.34 -85.54
C LEU A 186 -3.86 15.46 -85.43
N PRO A 187 -5.04 16.06 -85.13
CA PRO A 187 -6.29 15.31 -85.04
C PRO A 187 -6.79 14.84 -86.41
N PHE A 188 -7.46 13.70 -86.45
CA PHE A 188 -8.17 13.14 -87.61
C PHE A 188 -9.62 12.85 -87.26
N ALA A 189 -10.53 13.03 -88.23
CA ALA A 189 -11.92 12.63 -88.07
C ALA A 189 -12.04 11.10 -87.93
N ALA A 190 -12.89 10.66 -87.00
CA ALA A 190 -13.15 9.26 -86.70
C ALA A 190 -14.65 8.96 -86.71
N GLU A 191 -14.98 7.72 -87.03
CA GLU A 191 -16.33 7.15 -86.93
C GLU A 191 -16.43 6.19 -85.75
N GLY A 192 -17.53 6.33 -85.02
CA GLY A 192 -17.89 5.47 -83.89
C GLY A 192 -18.94 6.15 -83.02
N THR A 193 -19.54 5.38 -82.11
CA THR A 193 -20.47 5.87 -81.09
C THR A 193 -20.07 5.29 -79.74
N ALA A 194 -20.28 6.05 -78.66
CA ALA A 194 -20.14 5.53 -77.31
C ALA A 194 -21.17 4.40 -77.07
N PRO A 195 -20.85 3.38 -76.25
CA PRO A 195 -21.80 2.32 -75.92
C PRO A 195 -22.93 2.88 -75.03
N ASP A 196 -24.18 2.50 -75.29
CA ASP A 196 -25.29 2.82 -74.39
C ASP A 196 -25.01 2.27 -72.97
N PRO A 197 -25.29 3.02 -71.90
CA PRO A 197 -25.97 4.33 -71.84
C PRO A 197 -25.03 5.56 -71.86
N TYR A 198 -23.76 5.44 -72.24
CA TYR A 198 -22.76 6.52 -72.18
C TYR A 198 -22.81 7.45 -73.39
N ASP A 199 -22.40 8.71 -73.20
CA ASP A 199 -22.47 9.76 -74.24
C ASP A 199 -21.14 9.94 -75.00
N THR A 200 -20.01 9.70 -74.31
CA THR A 200 -18.65 9.82 -74.85
C THR A 200 -17.83 8.60 -74.44
N ALA A 201 -16.96 8.11 -75.33
CA ALA A 201 -16.01 7.03 -75.04
C ALA A 201 -14.61 7.39 -75.55
N VAL A 202 -13.63 7.40 -74.64
CA VAL A 202 -12.20 7.50 -74.94
C VAL A 202 -11.66 6.08 -75.10
N ILE A 203 -11.08 5.77 -76.27
CA ILE A 203 -10.59 4.45 -76.65
C ILE A 203 -9.07 4.53 -76.80
N LEU A 204 -8.36 3.71 -76.02
CA LEU A 204 -6.91 3.73 -75.88
C LEU A 204 -6.33 2.33 -76.15
N PRO A 205 -5.97 2.00 -77.40
CA PRO A 205 -5.20 0.80 -77.69
C PRO A 205 -3.82 0.91 -77.04
N LEU A 206 -3.47 -0.03 -76.16
CA LEU A 206 -2.26 0.08 -75.34
C LEU A 206 -1.03 -0.28 -76.19
N ARG A 207 0.01 0.56 -76.12
CA ARG A 207 1.19 0.50 -76.99
C ARG A 207 2.00 -0.78 -76.80
N ASP A 208 2.21 -1.19 -75.55
CA ASP A 208 3.10 -2.28 -75.16
C ASP A 208 2.72 -2.87 -73.79
N THR A 209 3.41 -3.93 -73.36
CA THR A 209 3.18 -4.58 -72.05
C THR A 209 3.36 -3.61 -70.87
N PRO A 210 4.42 -2.78 -70.78
CA PRO A 210 4.54 -1.79 -69.71
C PRO A 210 3.36 -0.81 -69.62
N ALA A 211 2.81 -0.36 -70.76
CA ALA A 211 1.62 0.47 -70.80
C ALA A 211 0.37 -0.27 -70.30
N ALA A 212 0.23 -1.56 -70.64
CA ALA A 212 -0.83 -2.43 -70.11
C ALA A 212 -0.72 -2.60 -68.60
N ASP A 213 0.47 -2.91 -68.08
CA ASP A 213 0.70 -3.07 -66.65
C ASP A 213 0.43 -1.77 -65.88
N LEU A 214 0.78 -0.61 -66.47
CA LEU A 214 0.49 0.70 -65.88
C LEU A 214 -1.01 0.98 -65.82
N ALA A 215 -1.74 0.77 -66.92
CA ALA A 215 -3.18 0.96 -66.96
C ALA A 215 -3.89 0.05 -65.95
N GLU A 216 -3.51 -1.23 -65.88
CA GLU A 216 -4.09 -2.17 -64.92
C GLU A 216 -3.84 -1.74 -63.47
N ARG A 217 -2.60 -1.34 -63.12
CA ARG A 217 -2.28 -0.83 -61.78
C ARG A 217 -3.12 0.38 -61.39
N LEU A 218 -3.27 1.35 -62.30
CA LEU A 218 -4.05 2.57 -62.03
C LEU A 218 -5.55 2.28 -61.88
N LEU A 219 -6.09 1.31 -62.63
CA LEU A 219 -7.48 0.88 -62.46
C LEU A 219 -7.71 0.17 -61.12
N ARG A 220 -6.76 -0.66 -60.69
CA ARG A 220 -6.84 -1.33 -59.38
C ARG A 220 -6.65 -0.36 -58.20
N ALA A 221 -6.00 0.78 -58.42
CA ALA A 221 -5.76 1.81 -57.41
C ALA A 221 -6.93 2.80 -57.23
N VAL A 222 -8.05 2.65 -57.96
CA VAL A 222 -9.23 3.48 -57.75
C VAL A 222 -9.82 3.20 -56.36
N ASP A 223 -10.02 4.27 -55.59
CA ASP A 223 -10.55 4.26 -54.23
C ASP A 223 -11.67 5.32 -54.03
N ASP A 224 -12.22 5.35 -52.82
CA ASP A 224 -13.28 6.28 -52.39
C ASP A 224 -12.91 7.75 -52.64
N ALA A 225 -11.62 8.12 -52.57
CA ALA A 225 -11.19 9.50 -52.73
C ALA A 225 -11.56 10.06 -54.10
N LEU A 226 -11.62 9.22 -55.14
CA LEU A 226 -12.01 9.67 -56.49
C LEU A 226 -13.42 10.26 -56.51
N LEU A 227 -14.39 9.58 -55.88
CA LEU A 227 -15.77 10.04 -55.79
C LEU A 227 -15.98 11.14 -54.74
N LEU A 228 -15.18 11.17 -53.69
CA LEU A 228 -15.20 12.27 -52.71
C LEU A 228 -14.65 13.57 -53.31
N THR A 229 -13.62 13.46 -54.16
CA THR A 229 -13.00 14.59 -54.85
C THR A 229 -13.88 15.11 -55.98
N LEU A 230 -14.37 14.22 -56.84
CA LEU A 230 -15.08 14.59 -58.06
C LEU A 230 -16.58 14.58 -57.80
N ALA A 231 -17.07 15.67 -57.20
CA ALA A 231 -18.49 15.87 -56.89
C ALA A 231 -19.44 15.63 -58.09
N GLY A 232 -18.96 15.85 -59.32
CA GLY A 232 -19.74 15.60 -60.55
C GLY A 232 -19.95 14.12 -60.91
N LEU A 233 -19.22 13.18 -60.30
CA LEU A 233 -19.39 11.74 -60.50
C LEU A 233 -20.19 11.11 -59.36
N GLU A 234 -21.18 10.30 -59.71
CA GLU A 234 -21.95 9.47 -58.77
C GLU A 234 -21.55 7.98 -58.85
N GLU A 235 -21.03 7.53 -59.98
CA GLU A 235 -20.72 6.10 -60.21
C GLU A 235 -19.46 5.94 -61.07
N VAL A 236 -18.57 5.05 -60.63
CA VAL A 236 -17.42 4.55 -61.39
C VAL A 236 -17.50 3.03 -61.48
N VAL A 237 -17.45 2.49 -62.69
CA VAL A 237 -17.42 1.05 -62.95
C VAL A 237 -16.05 0.68 -63.52
N VAL A 238 -15.35 -0.25 -62.90
CA VAL A 238 -14.04 -0.75 -63.33
C VAL A 238 -14.16 -2.22 -63.74
N GLU A 239 -13.77 -2.54 -64.96
CA GLU A 239 -13.77 -3.89 -65.52
C GLU A 239 -12.39 -4.21 -66.10
N ILE A 240 -11.75 -5.28 -65.61
CA ILE A 240 -10.39 -5.68 -65.99
C ILE A 240 -10.41 -7.12 -66.50
N ASN A 241 -10.00 -7.34 -67.76
CA ASN A 241 -9.68 -8.65 -68.35
C ASN A 241 -10.67 -9.80 -68.06
N GLY A 242 -11.99 -9.53 -68.09
CA GLY A 242 -13.03 -10.54 -67.88
C GLY A 242 -13.36 -10.85 -66.41
N GLU A 243 -12.79 -10.09 -65.47
CA GLU A 243 -13.23 -10.07 -64.06
C GLU A 243 -14.66 -9.52 -63.95
N SER A 244 -15.32 -9.82 -62.83
CA SER A 244 -16.63 -9.22 -62.54
C SER A 244 -16.48 -7.70 -62.38
N PRO A 245 -17.37 -6.87 -62.95
CA PRO A 245 -17.26 -5.41 -62.83
C PRO A 245 -17.30 -4.96 -61.36
N ARG A 246 -16.32 -4.14 -60.95
CA ARG A 246 -16.33 -3.43 -59.67
C ARG A 246 -17.04 -2.10 -59.86
N THR A 247 -18.18 -1.92 -59.21
CA THR A 247 -18.91 -0.65 -59.15
C THR A 247 -18.61 0.05 -57.83
N ILE A 248 -18.29 1.33 -57.93
CA ILE A 248 -18.13 2.26 -56.81
C ILE A 248 -19.15 3.37 -57.01
N SER A 249 -20.03 3.60 -56.05
CA SER A 249 -21.06 4.64 -56.15
C SER A 249 -21.12 5.52 -54.91
N ARG A 250 -21.49 6.78 -55.09
CA ARG A 250 -21.62 7.76 -54.01
C ARG A 250 -23.07 8.18 -53.84
N ARG A 251 -23.53 8.20 -52.60
CA ARG A 251 -24.83 8.77 -52.19
C ARG A 251 -24.68 9.57 -50.89
N THR A 252 -25.73 10.28 -50.51
CA THR A 252 -25.82 10.98 -49.22
C THR A 252 -26.82 10.25 -48.33
N ASP A 253 -26.47 10.02 -47.06
CA ASP A 253 -27.32 9.41 -46.05
C ASP A 253 -27.18 10.18 -44.72
N GLY A 254 -28.18 11.01 -44.40
CA GLY A 254 -28.12 11.90 -43.24
C GLY A 254 -26.87 12.80 -43.25
N PRO A 255 -26.04 12.79 -42.18
CA PRO A 255 -24.80 13.57 -42.11
C PRO A 255 -23.61 12.91 -42.86
N PHE A 256 -23.81 11.76 -43.49
CA PHE A 256 -22.74 10.99 -44.11
C PHE A 256 -22.77 11.07 -45.63
N THR A 257 -21.59 11.15 -46.23
CA THR A 257 -21.36 10.78 -47.62
C THR A 257 -21.03 9.28 -47.65
N VAL A 258 -21.87 8.49 -48.32
CA VAL A 258 -21.72 7.03 -48.34
C VAL A 258 -21.13 6.61 -49.68
N VAL A 259 -20.02 5.87 -49.62
CA VAL A 259 -19.40 5.24 -50.79
C VAL A 259 -19.69 3.74 -50.71
N ASP A 260 -20.38 3.22 -51.73
CA ASP A 260 -20.73 1.82 -51.87
C ASP A 260 -19.82 1.19 -52.91
N ASP A 261 -18.85 0.41 -52.44
CA ASP A 261 -17.90 -0.31 -53.27
C ASP A 261 -18.23 -1.80 -53.27
N SER A 262 -18.63 -2.32 -54.43
CA SER A 262 -18.92 -3.75 -54.61
C SER A 262 -17.74 -4.69 -54.31
N GLY A 263 -16.49 -4.18 -54.33
CA GLY A 263 -15.28 -4.92 -53.95
C GLY A 263 -14.87 -4.71 -52.50
N ASP A 264 -14.96 -3.48 -52.00
CA ASP A 264 -14.37 -3.05 -50.71
C ASP A 264 -15.40 -2.76 -49.60
N GLY A 265 -16.69 -2.96 -49.87
CA GLY A 265 -17.80 -2.75 -48.95
C GLY A 265 -18.31 -1.30 -48.92
N VAL A 266 -19.21 -1.03 -47.97
CA VAL A 266 -19.80 0.30 -47.79
C VAL A 266 -18.97 1.09 -46.77
N THR A 267 -18.53 2.28 -47.16
CA THR A 267 -17.85 3.24 -46.28
C THR A 267 -18.76 4.45 -46.01
N TYR A 268 -18.99 4.77 -44.73
CA TYR A 268 -19.67 5.99 -44.31
C TYR A 268 -18.63 7.07 -44.02
N TRP A 269 -18.67 8.19 -44.73
CA TRP A 269 -17.74 9.30 -44.56
C TRP A 269 -18.44 10.49 -43.91
N ARG A 270 -17.90 10.97 -42.79
CA ARG A 270 -18.26 12.28 -42.25
C ARG A 270 -17.40 13.34 -42.91
N THR A 271 -18.04 14.39 -43.43
CA THR A 271 -17.36 15.42 -44.23
C THR A 271 -17.62 16.82 -43.67
N ALA A 272 -16.58 17.65 -43.62
CA ALA A 272 -16.71 19.09 -43.37
C ALA A 272 -16.14 19.85 -44.56
N ALA A 273 -16.94 20.71 -45.18
CA ALA A 273 -16.56 21.43 -46.40
C ALA A 273 -16.76 22.94 -46.22
N ALA A 274 -15.77 23.71 -46.67
CA ALA A 274 -15.83 25.17 -46.72
C ALA A 274 -15.35 25.66 -48.09
N HIS A 275 -15.97 26.72 -48.60
CA HIS A 275 -15.62 27.31 -49.89
C HIS A 275 -15.95 28.80 -49.88
N GLY A 276 -15.34 29.55 -50.80
CA GLY A 276 -15.63 30.98 -50.92
C GLY A 276 -14.82 31.69 -52.00
N PRO A 277 -15.04 33.00 -52.18
CA PRO A 277 -14.27 33.80 -53.12
C PRO A 277 -12.85 34.06 -52.59
N LEU A 278 -11.90 34.22 -53.51
CA LEU A 278 -10.52 34.66 -53.25
C LEU A 278 -10.38 36.15 -53.56
N THR A 279 -9.62 36.88 -52.74
CA THR A 279 -9.29 38.28 -53.04
C THR A 279 -8.13 38.36 -54.04
N PRO A 280 -8.04 39.42 -54.87
CA PRO A 280 -6.97 39.57 -55.86
C PRO A 280 -5.54 39.53 -55.26
N GLU A 281 -5.37 39.98 -54.03
CA GLU A 281 -4.07 40.02 -53.34
C GLU A 281 -3.50 38.62 -53.10
N LEU A 282 -4.37 37.64 -52.77
CA LEU A 282 -3.97 36.24 -52.57
C LEU A 282 -3.50 35.57 -53.86
N LEU A 283 -3.89 36.11 -55.02
CA LEU A 283 -3.58 35.56 -56.35
C LEU A 283 -2.48 36.37 -57.07
N ALA A 284 -1.86 37.35 -56.42
CA ALA A 284 -0.96 38.32 -57.06
C ALA A 284 0.28 37.66 -57.71
N ASP A 285 0.75 36.55 -57.15
CA ASP A 285 1.89 35.76 -57.62
C ASP A 285 1.47 34.58 -58.54
N ARG A 286 0.20 34.53 -58.96
CA ARG A 286 -0.37 33.44 -59.76
C ARG A 286 -0.44 33.76 -61.26
N PRO A 287 -0.28 32.74 -62.13
CA PRO A 287 -0.53 32.87 -63.56
C PRO A 287 -1.90 33.52 -63.86
N VAL A 288 -2.00 34.24 -64.99
CA VAL A 288 -3.25 34.96 -65.37
C VAL A 288 -4.44 34.01 -65.42
N GLU A 289 -4.25 32.80 -65.93
CA GLU A 289 -5.28 31.78 -66.07
C GLU A 289 -5.82 31.30 -64.71
N GLU A 290 -4.98 31.30 -63.66
CA GLU A 290 -5.38 30.97 -62.30
C GLU A 290 -6.09 32.14 -61.63
N ARG A 291 -5.66 33.38 -61.89
CA ARG A 291 -6.32 34.61 -61.42
C ARG A 291 -7.75 34.77 -61.91
N LEU A 292 -8.08 34.17 -63.05
CA LEU A 292 -9.45 34.15 -63.60
C LEU A 292 -10.38 33.16 -62.88
N ARG A 293 -9.90 32.46 -61.84
CA ARG A 293 -10.68 31.52 -61.01
C ARG A 293 -10.59 31.89 -59.53
N PRO A 294 -11.24 32.99 -59.11
CA PRO A 294 -11.08 33.53 -57.76
C PRO A 294 -12.00 32.82 -56.75
N HIS A 295 -11.90 31.48 -56.66
CA HIS A 295 -12.63 30.70 -55.67
C HIS A 295 -11.72 29.67 -55.02
N TRP A 296 -12.01 29.30 -53.79
CA TRP A 296 -11.34 28.27 -53.04
C TRP A 296 -12.33 27.27 -52.45
N SER A 297 -11.85 26.07 -52.18
CA SER A 297 -12.60 25.02 -51.50
C SER A 297 -11.68 24.15 -50.66
N VAL A 298 -12.17 23.69 -49.52
CA VAL A 298 -11.55 22.71 -48.63
C VAL A 298 -12.63 21.72 -48.21
N THR A 299 -12.29 20.44 -48.16
CA THR A 299 -13.12 19.37 -47.65
C THR A 299 -12.27 18.39 -46.88
N TRP A 300 -12.63 18.17 -45.62
CA TRP A 300 -12.14 17.07 -44.81
C TRP A 300 -13.13 15.92 -44.88
N ALA A 301 -12.62 14.70 -44.99
CA ALA A 301 -13.43 13.49 -44.92
C ALA A 301 -12.79 12.45 -44.00
N VAL A 302 -13.58 11.91 -43.08
CA VAL A 302 -13.16 10.86 -42.13
C VAL A 302 -14.16 9.71 -42.20
N PRO A 303 -13.72 8.46 -42.44
CA PRO A 303 -14.63 7.33 -42.42
C PRO A 303 -15.07 7.04 -40.98
N VAL A 304 -16.27 6.50 -40.80
CA VAL A 304 -16.80 6.12 -39.49
C VAL A 304 -17.08 4.62 -39.44
N ASP A 305 -16.92 4.02 -38.27
CA ASP A 305 -17.32 2.64 -38.01
C ASP A 305 -18.82 2.52 -37.66
N SER A 306 -19.26 1.31 -37.31
CA SER A 306 -20.65 1.02 -36.96
C SER A 306 -21.14 1.76 -35.72
N ASP A 307 -20.24 2.18 -34.82
CA ASP A 307 -20.56 2.86 -33.57
C ASP A 307 -20.52 4.39 -33.72
N GLY A 308 -20.18 4.88 -34.92
CA GLY A 308 -20.04 6.30 -35.23
C GLY A 308 -18.70 6.89 -34.79
N SER A 309 -17.74 6.05 -34.39
CA SER A 309 -16.37 6.44 -34.06
C SER A 309 -15.53 6.61 -35.34
N PRO A 310 -14.52 7.50 -35.33
CA PRO A 310 -13.63 7.68 -36.46
C PRO A 310 -12.84 6.41 -36.79
N ALA A 311 -12.78 6.06 -38.07
CA ALA A 311 -11.92 5.02 -38.61
C ALA A 311 -10.79 5.64 -39.45
N ARG A 312 -9.75 4.84 -39.75
CA ARG A 312 -8.64 5.31 -40.58
C ARG A 312 -9.02 5.29 -42.07
N PRO A 313 -8.79 6.37 -42.84
CA PRO A 313 -8.98 6.37 -44.29
C PRO A 313 -8.15 5.27 -44.97
N ARG A 314 -8.77 4.54 -45.90
CA ARG A 314 -8.09 3.58 -46.79
C ARG A 314 -7.40 4.25 -47.99
N THR A 315 -7.65 5.55 -48.17
CA THR A 315 -7.15 6.36 -49.27
C THR A 315 -5.67 6.69 -49.09
N SER A 316 -5.01 7.12 -50.17
CA SER A 316 -3.61 7.57 -50.10
C SER A 316 -3.45 8.74 -49.12
N PRO A 317 -2.48 8.70 -48.18
CA PRO A 317 -2.30 9.74 -47.16
C PRO A 317 -1.53 10.93 -47.73
N VAL A 318 -2.13 11.63 -48.69
CA VAL A 318 -1.59 12.82 -49.37
C VAL A 318 -2.67 13.91 -49.43
N VAL A 319 -2.27 15.14 -49.74
CA VAL A 319 -3.24 16.22 -50.02
C VAL A 319 -3.81 16.04 -51.43
N HIS A 320 -5.12 16.14 -51.56
CA HIS A 320 -5.83 16.06 -52.84
C HIS A 320 -6.13 17.47 -53.36
N ALA A 321 -5.53 17.88 -54.46
CA ALA A 321 -5.63 19.26 -54.98
C ALA A 321 -5.94 19.39 -56.47
N PRO A 322 -7.13 18.98 -56.94
CA PRO A 322 -8.09 18.04 -56.37
C PRO A 322 -7.64 16.59 -56.55
N THR A 323 -6.68 16.32 -57.44
CA THR A 323 -6.08 14.99 -57.62
C THR A 323 -5.03 14.70 -56.54
N PRO A 324 -4.68 13.43 -56.27
CA PRO A 324 -3.58 13.10 -55.38
C PRO A 324 -2.29 13.85 -55.78
N SER A 325 -1.75 14.62 -54.83
CA SER A 325 -0.44 15.26 -54.94
C SER A 325 0.65 14.38 -54.31
N ASP A 326 1.90 14.82 -54.40
CA ASP A 326 3.03 14.20 -53.69
C ASP A 326 3.25 14.86 -52.31
N GLU A 327 2.33 15.73 -51.85
CA GLU A 327 2.35 16.32 -50.51
C GLU A 327 1.84 15.30 -49.48
N PRO A 328 2.70 14.73 -48.62
CA PRO A 328 2.27 13.76 -47.63
C PRO A 328 1.32 14.39 -46.62
N LEU A 329 0.31 13.66 -46.19
CA LEU A 329 -0.64 14.08 -45.16
C LEU A 329 -0.52 13.15 -43.95
N GLY A 330 -0.05 13.71 -42.84
CA GLY A 330 0.05 13.04 -41.56
C GLY A 330 -1.22 13.16 -40.72
N VAL A 331 -2.11 14.10 -41.04
CA VAL A 331 -3.43 14.24 -40.37
C VAL A 331 -4.27 12.99 -40.69
N PRO A 332 -4.94 12.36 -39.69
CA PRO A 332 -5.67 11.09 -39.85
C PRO A 332 -7.03 11.24 -40.57
N ALA A 333 -7.07 12.04 -41.63
CA ALA A 333 -8.26 12.34 -42.43
C ALA A 333 -7.85 12.58 -43.88
N LEU A 334 -8.81 12.46 -44.80
CA LEU A 334 -8.61 12.85 -46.20
C LEU A 334 -8.81 14.37 -46.34
N LEU A 335 -7.83 15.07 -46.92
CA LEU A 335 -7.94 16.50 -47.26
C LEU A 335 -8.04 16.69 -48.76
N ILE A 336 -9.16 17.24 -49.21
CA ILE A 336 -9.39 17.70 -50.58
C ILE A 336 -9.45 19.22 -50.56
N ALA A 337 -8.51 19.92 -51.17
CA ALA A 337 -8.44 21.37 -51.12
C ALA A 337 -7.84 21.96 -52.39
N SER A 338 -8.28 23.16 -52.77
CA SER A 338 -7.84 23.87 -53.97
C SER A 338 -6.45 24.51 -53.81
N PHE A 339 -5.48 23.79 -53.24
CA PHE A 339 -4.10 24.27 -53.10
C PHE A 339 -3.51 24.61 -54.47
N PRO A 340 -2.83 25.77 -54.62
CA PRO A 340 -2.14 26.08 -55.86
C PRO A 340 -1.00 25.09 -56.05
N LEU A 341 -0.91 24.47 -57.22
CA LEU A 341 0.17 23.52 -57.52
C LEU A 341 1.28 24.18 -58.34
N ASP A 342 2.48 23.63 -58.22
CA ASP A 342 3.64 23.99 -59.04
C ASP A 342 3.48 23.57 -60.53
N SER A 343 4.49 23.84 -61.35
CA SER A 343 4.46 23.50 -62.78
C SER A 343 4.40 21.98 -63.04
N THR A 344 4.93 21.17 -62.12
CA THR A 344 4.88 19.69 -62.19
C THR A 344 3.51 19.14 -61.75
N ARG A 345 2.69 19.98 -61.09
CA ARG A 345 1.39 19.65 -60.48
C ARG A 345 1.48 18.59 -59.38
N ARG A 346 2.63 18.46 -58.73
CA ARG A 346 2.87 17.45 -57.70
C ARG A 346 3.03 18.05 -56.32
N HIS A 347 3.48 19.29 -56.24
CA HIS A 347 3.71 19.98 -54.99
C HIS A 347 2.90 21.26 -54.91
N ALA A 348 2.52 21.64 -53.68
CA ALA A 348 1.88 22.92 -53.45
C ALA A 348 2.88 24.06 -53.68
N ALA A 349 2.47 25.07 -54.43
CA ALA A 349 3.27 26.27 -54.62
C ALA A 349 3.26 27.09 -53.32
N PRO A 350 4.42 27.46 -52.76
CA PRO A 350 4.46 28.31 -51.57
C PRO A 350 3.94 29.72 -51.90
N GLY A 351 3.28 30.37 -50.94
CA GLY A 351 2.78 31.73 -51.08
C GLY A 351 1.49 32.01 -50.31
N PRO A 352 0.97 33.25 -50.40
CA PRO A 352 -0.16 33.72 -49.59
C PRO A 352 -1.44 32.89 -49.72
N LEU A 353 -1.72 32.34 -50.91
CA LEU A 353 -2.88 31.48 -51.14
C LEU A 353 -2.76 30.15 -50.38
N THR A 354 -1.58 29.55 -50.34
CA THR A 354 -1.32 28.30 -49.59
C THR A 354 -1.46 28.55 -48.09
N ASP A 355 -0.89 29.64 -47.59
CA ASP A 355 -1.03 30.04 -46.18
C ASP A 355 -2.49 30.27 -45.79
N PHE A 356 -3.26 30.95 -46.65
CA PHE A 356 -4.69 31.16 -46.46
C PHE A 356 -5.46 29.84 -46.40
N LEU A 357 -5.17 28.91 -47.32
CA LEU A 357 -5.83 27.60 -47.37
C LEU A 357 -5.48 26.71 -46.19
N ILE A 358 -4.24 26.77 -45.67
CA ILE A 358 -3.85 26.09 -44.43
C ILE A 358 -4.73 26.55 -43.26
N GLN A 359 -4.95 27.86 -43.12
CA GLN A 359 -5.79 28.39 -42.04
C GLN A 359 -7.25 27.93 -42.20
N ARG A 360 -7.80 27.99 -43.42
CA ARG A 360 -9.17 27.51 -43.69
C ARG A 360 -9.34 26.02 -43.48
N ALA A 361 -8.34 25.22 -43.86
CA ALA A 361 -8.35 23.79 -43.60
C ALA A 361 -8.29 23.49 -42.11
N ALA A 362 -7.49 24.22 -41.34
CA ALA A 362 -7.44 24.05 -39.89
C ALA A 362 -8.77 24.45 -39.20
N ASP A 363 -9.41 25.54 -39.65
CA ASP A 363 -10.73 25.96 -39.16
C ASP A 363 -11.79 24.87 -39.41
N SER A 364 -11.90 24.38 -40.64
CA SER A 364 -12.87 23.34 -41.00
C SER A 364 -12.59 21.98 -40.34
N TYR A 365 -11.32 21.67 -40.01
CA TYR A 365 -10.98 20.48 -39.22
C TYR A 365 -11.47 20.60 -37.78
N ALA A 366 -11.32 21.79 -37.17
CA ALA A 366 -11.83 22.04 -35.83
C ALA A 366 -13.36 21.99 -35.78
N GLU A 367 -14.05 22.53 -36.80
CA GLU A 367 -15.51 22.41 -36.95
C GLU A 367 -15.95 20.94 -37.07
N LEU A 368 -15.25 20.14 -37.89
CA LEU A 368 -15.53 18.70 -38.05
C LEU A 368 -15.52 17.96 -36.70
N LEU A 369 -14.53 18.23 -35.85
CA LEU A 369 -14.42 17.61 -34.53
C LEU A 369 -15.46 18.16 -33.55
N GLY A 370 -15.75 19.47 -33.57
CA GLY A 370 -16.73 20.10 -32.69
C GLY A 370 -18.17 19.62 -32.94
N ASP A 371 -18.53 19.43 -34.20
CA ASP A 371 -19.86 18.96 -34.63
C ASP A 371 -19.98 17.42 -34.59
N TRP A 372 -18.94 16.71 -34.12
CA TRP A 372 -18.94 15.25 -34.11
C TRP A 372 -19.92 14.70 -33.06
N ARG A 373 -20.81 13.79 -33.49
CA ARG A 373 -21.75 13.08 -32.60
C ARG A 373 -21.91 11.62 -33.06
N PRO A 374 -21.91 10.64 -32.13
CA PRO A 374 -21.70 10.77 -30.68
C PRO A 374 -20.26 11.14 -30.31
N VAL A 375 -20.06 11.78 -29.15
CA VAL A 375 -18.71 12.14 -28.66
C VAL A 375 -18.12 10.94 -27.92
N THR A 376 -17.09 10.34 -28.52
CA THR A 376 -16.45 9.11 -28.01
C THR A 376 -14.95 9.30 -27.87
N ALA A 377 -14.29 8.43 -27.10
CA ALA A 377 -12.83 8.47 -26.94
C ALA A 377 -12.07 8.23 -28.27
N GLY A 378 -12.71 7.63 -29.28
CA GLY A 378 -12.15 7.47 -30.63
C GLY A 378 -11.83 8.80 -31.33
N LEU A 379 -12.46 9.92 -30.92
CA LEU A 379 -12.13 11.24 -31.48
C LEU A 379 -10.71 11.71 -31.12
N ILE A 380 -10.12 11.15 -30.07
CA ILE A 380 -8.73 11.42 -29.69
C ILE A 380 -7.77 10.92 -30.78
N ASP A 381 -8.14 9.88 -31.53
CA ASP A 381 -7.33 9.34 -32.64
C ASP A 381 -7.25 10.31 -33.83
N LEU A 382 -8.13 11.32 -33.88
CA LEU A 382 -8.10 12.38 -34.88
C LEU A 382 -7.13 13.52 -34.53
N VAL A 383 -6.51 13.50 -33.36
CA VAL A 383 -5.53 14.53 -32.98
C VAL A 383 -4.22 14.26 -33.71
N PRO A 384 -3.73 15.18 -34.58
CA PRO A 384 -2.46 14.95 -35.25
C PRO A 384 -1.30 15.02 -34.26
N GLY A 385 -0.24 14.25 -34.51
CA GLY A 385 1.00 14.36 -33.76
C GLY A 385 1.71 15.71 -33.99
N PRO A 386 2.74 16.04 -33.19
CA PRO A 386 3.43 17.34 -33.27
C PRO A 386 4.40 17.48 -34.46
N LEU A 387 4.86 16.36 -35.05
CA LEU A 387 5.85 16.38 -36.14
C LEU A 387 5.18 16.12 -37.50
N GLY A 388 5.37 17.01 -38.46
CA GLY A 388 4.87 16.85 -39.83
C GLY A 388 5.76 15.93 -40.69
N LYS A 389 5.16 15.33 -41.73
CA LYS A 389 5.85 14.50 -42.75
C LYS A 389 6.40 15.30 -43.94
N GLY A 390 6.05 16.58 -44.02
CA GLY A 390 6.47 17.54 -45.04
C GLY A 390 6.19 18.97 -44.57
N GLU A 391 6.58 19.97 -45.35
CA GLU A 391 6.41 21.39 -44.99
C GLU A 391 4.94 21.78 -44.87
N LEU A 392 4.12 21.43 -45.88
CA LEU A 392 2.68 21.69 -45.88
C LEU A 392 1.97 20.97 -44.73
N ASP A 393 2.27 19.68 -44.50
CA ASP A 393 1.70 18.91 -43.39
C ASP A 393 2.11 19.46 -42.03
N GLY A 394 3.36 19.90 -41.87
CA GLY A 394 3.83 20.53 -40.64
C GLY A 394 3.06 21.81 -40.33
N ALA A 395 2.92 22.70 -41.32
CA ALA A 395 2.16 23.94 -41.17
C ALA A 395 0.67 23.69 -40.88
N LEU A 396 0.06 22.71 -41.56
CA LEU A 396 -1.32 22.32 -41.34
C LEU A 396 -1.56 21.75 -39.93
N ARG A 397 -0.68 20.85 -39.48
CA ARG A 397 -0.75 20.26 -38.14
C ARG A 397 -0.61 21.32 -37.06
N GLN A 398 0.35 22.23 -37.21
CA GLN A 398 0.51 23.34 -36.27
C GLN A 398 -0.77 24.18 -36.21
N ALA A 399 -1.32 24.58 -37.35
CA ALA A 399 -2.54 25.36 -37.40
C ALA A 399 -3.74 24.62 -36.75
N ILE A 400 -3.86 23.30 -36.95
CA ILE A 400 -4.88 22.47 -36.30
C ILE A 400 -4.66 22.44 -34.78
N LEU A 401 -3.45 22.15 -34.31
CA LEU A 401 -3.11 22.04 -32.89
C LEU A 401 -3.28 23.38 -32.13
N GLU A 402 -3.21 24.52 -32.80
CA GLU A 402 -3.53 25.83 -32.21
C GLU A 402 -5.03 26.03 -31.94
N ARG A 403 -5.90 25.30 -32.64
CA ARG A 403 -7.37 25.41 -32.56
C ARG A 403 -7.99 24.37 -31.66
N LEU A 404 -7.54 23.11 -31.74
CA LEU A 404 -8.12 21.98 -31.02
C LEU A 404 -8.26 22.19 -29.50
N PRO A 405 -7.33 22.86 -28.77
CA PRO A 405 -7.51 23.14 -27.34
C PRO A 405 -8.79 23.93 -27.01
N ARG A 406 -9.35 24.66 -27.98
CA ARG A 406 -10.56 25.46 -27.83
C ARG A 406 -11.83 24.78 -28.36
N THR A 407 -11.70 23.66 -29.06
CA THR A 407 -12.78 22.89 -29.67
C THR A 407 -13.34 21.88 -28.67
N ALA A 408 -14.66 21.81 -28.50
CA ALA A 408 -15.29 20.84 -27.61
C ALA A 408 -15.53 19.52 -28.36
N PHE A 409 -14.71 18.50 -28.10
CA PHE A 409 -14.81 17.20 -28.78
C PHE A 409 -14.35 16.01 -27.92
N LEU A 410 -13.88 16.26 -26.69
CA LEU A 410 -13.50 15.19 -25.78
C LEU A 410 -14.73 14.67 -25.00
N PRO A 411 -14.85 13.36 -24.77
CA PRO A 411 -15.97 12.82 -24.00
C PRO A 411 -15.82 13.16 -22.51
N PRO A 412 -16.89 13.60 -21.82
CA PRO A 412 -16.89 13.68 -20.36
C PRO A 412 -16.86 12.29 -19.71
N ALA A 413 -16.31 12.17 -18.50
CA ALA A 413 -16.30 10.95 -17.70
C ALA A 413 -17.70 10.53 -17.27
N HIS A 414 -18.57 11.50 -16.95
CA HIS A 414 -19.98 11.27 -16.66
C HIS A 414 -20.77 11.34 -17.98
N PRO A 415 -21.35 10.23 -18.47
CA PRO A 415 -22.16 10.28 -19.67
C PRO A 415 -23.44 11.08 -19.40
N ALA A 416 -23.71 12.10 -20.21
CA ALA A 416 -24.97 12.87 -20.15
C ALA A 416 -26.21 12.03 -20.57
N PHE A 417 -25.99 10.84 -21.14
CA PHE A 417 -27.05 9.96 -21.66
C PHE A 417 -27.22 8.70 -20.80
N LEU A 418 -28.11 8.78 -19.81
CA LEU A 418 -28.89 7.62 -19.39
C LEU A 418 -30.10 7.47 -20.35
N PRO A 419 -30.55 6.25 -20.68
CA PRO A 419 -31.79 6.05 -21.43
C PRO A 419 -32.99 6.67 -20.69
N PRO A 420 -34.08 7.04 -21.38
CA PRO A 420 -35.19 7.83 -20.82
C PRO A 420 -36.13 7.04 -19.89
N ALA A 421 -35.61 6.09 -19.12
CA ALA A 421 -36.39 5.22 -18.23
C ALA A 421 -36.37 5.64 -16.75
N VAL A 422 -35.66 6.71 -16.38
CA VAL A 422 -35.66 7.23 -15.01
C VAL A 422 -36.15 8.68 -15.06
N GLU A 423 -37.32 8.92 -14.48
CA GLU A 423 -37.87 10.27 -14.31
C GLU A 423 -36.84 11.15 -13.61
N ARG A 424 -36.34 12.16 -14.33
CA ARG A 424 -35.45 13.17 -13.77
C ARG A 424 -36.21 13.90 -12.65
N ARG A 425 -35.71 13.82 -11.41
CA ARG A 425 -36.21 14.66 -10.31
C ARG A 425 -35.83 16.11 -10.61
N GLU A 426 -36.78 17.02 -10.48
CA GLU A 426 -36.70 18.45 -10.85
C GLU A 426 -35.79 19.30 -9.92
N HIS A 427 -34.75 18.73 -9.31
CA HIS A 427 -33.83 19.43 -8.40
C HIS A 427 -32.38 18.99 -8.63
N ASP A 428 -31.79 19.39 -9.76
CA ASP A 428 -30.35 19.64 -9.88
C ASP A 428 -30.12 20.56 -11.09
N GLY A 429 -29.59 21.75 -10.83
CA GLY A 429 -29.64 22.91 -11.71
C GLY A 429 -28.50 23.06 -12.72
N ASP A 430 -27.60 22.08 -12.85
CA ASP A 430 -26.46 22.17 -13.77
C ASP A 430 -26.50 21.05 -14.82
N GLU A 431 -26.85 21.40 -16.07
CA GLU A 431 -26.72 20.49 -17.21
C GLU A 431 -25.24 20.16 -17.44
N LEU A 432 -24.82 18.93 -17.14
CA LEU A 432 -23.46 18.44 -17.42
C LEU A 432 -23.13 18.58 -18.91
N PRO A 433 -21.89 18.98 -19.26
CA PRO A 433 -21.51 19.22 -20.64
C PRO A 433 -21.50 17.93 -21.47
N GLU A 434 -22.13 17.92 -22.65
CA GLU A 434 -22.09 16.77 -23.58
C GLU A 434 -20.67 16.49 -24.15
N SER A 435 -19.79 17.49 -24.12
CA SER A 435 -18.43 17.41 -24.65
C SER A 435 -17.52 18.44 -23.98
N LEU A 436 -16.26 18.09 -23.80
CA LEU A 436 -15.26 18.93 -23.15
C LEU A 436 -14.25 19.47 -24.16
N ARG A 437 -13.77 20.69 -23.88
CA ARG A 437 -12.65 21.30 -24.59
C ARG A 437 -11.36 20.81 -23.94
N PRO A 438 -10.30 20.47 -24.69
CA PRO A 438 -9.06 19.98 -24.10
C PRO A 438 -8.45 20.91 -23.05
N ARG A 439 -8.56 22.24 -23.22
CA ARG A 439 -8.05 23.21 -22.22
C ARG A 439 -8.81 23.24 -20.89
N ASP A 440 -10.06 22.77 -20.90
CA ASP A 440 -10.95 22.75 -19.73
C ASP A 440 -11.08 21.33 -19.16
N ALA A 441 -10.43 20.35 -19.80
CA ALA A 441 -10.53 18.94 -19.45
C ALA A 441 -9.38 18.51 -18.54
N GLU A 442 -9.67 17.55 -17.67
CA GLU A 442 -8.73 17.00 -16.70
C GLU A 442 -8.73 15.47 -16.75
N VAL A 443 -7.57 14.86 -16.57
CA VAL A 443 -7.43 13.41 -16.42
C VAL A 443 -6.94 13.13 -14.99
N VAL A 444 -7.67 12.31 -14.26
CA VAL A 444 -7.24 11.85 -12.92
C VAL A 444 -6.27 10.70 -13.05
N GLU A 445 -5.11 10.81 -12.41
CA GLU A 445 -4.08 9.77 -12.41
C GLU A 445 -4.17 8.88 -11.18
N GLY A 446 -4.09 7.56 -11.39
CA GLY A 446 -4.13 6.57 -10.31
C GLY A 446 -5.52 6.26 -9.79
N ALA A 447 -6.57 6.62 -10.53
CA ALA A 447 -7.97 6.33 -10.23
C ALA A 447 -8.55 5.26 -11.19
N GLY A 448 -9.43 4.42 -10.68
CA GLY A 448 -10.16 3.43 -11.50
C GLY A 448 -11.34 4.07 -12.26
N ALA A 449 -11.93 3.31 -13.19
CA ALA A 449 -13.09 3.77 -13.96
C ALA A 449 -14.32 4.06 -13.08
N ASP A 450 -14.53 3.29 -12.01
CA ASP A 450 -15.60 3.54 -11.04
C ASP A 450 -15.33 4.83 -10.24
N THR A 451 -14.10 5.02 -9.76
CA THR A 451 -13.70 6.23 -9.02
C THR A 451 -13.89 7.49 -9.86
N VAL A 452 -13.39 7.49 -11.10
CA VAL A 452 -13.52 8.64 -12.00
C VAL A 452 -14.99 8.94 -12.31
N ARG A 453 -15.86 7.92 -12.38
CA ARG A 453 -17.29 8.11 -12.59
C ARG A 453 -17.97 8.80 -11.41
N VAL A 454 -17.66 8.40 -10.17
CA VAL A 454 -18.22 9.04 -8.96
C VAL A 454 -17.68 10.47 -8.83
N LEU A 455 -16.37 10.68 -9.03
CA LEU A 455 -15.76 12.01 -9.01
C LEU A 455 -16.34 12.93 -10.08
N ALA A 456 -16.68 12.41 -11.26
CA ALA A 456 -17.25 13.21 -12.35
C ALA A 456 -18.67 13.75 -12.07
N GLU A 457 -19.37 13.24 -11.05
CA GLU A 457 -20.64 13.81 -10.56
C GLU A 457 -20.43 15.20 -9.92
N VAL A 458 -19.21 15.52 -9.46
CA VAL A 458 -18.86 16.79 -8.80
C VAL A 458 -17.71 17.54 -9.46
N LEU A 459 -16.93 16.85 -10.31
CA LEU A 459 -15.86 17.39 -11.14
C LEU A 459 -16.23 17.20 -12.62
N PRO A 460 -17.03 18.10 -13.23
CA PRO A 460 -17.59 17.93 -14.57
C PRO A 460 -16.53 18.01 -15.69
N THR A 461 -15.31 18.41 -15.35
CA THR A 461 -14.15 18.56 -16.25
C THR A 461 -13.40 17.25 -16.49
N LEU A 462 -13.74 16.16 -15.78
CA LEU A 462 -13.00 14.91 -15.87
C LEU A 462 -13.27 14.16 -17.19
N LEU A 463 -12.21 13.62 -17.78
CA LEU A 463 -12.25 12.66 -18.88
C LEU A 463 -12.37 11.21 -18.37
N PRO A 464 -12.91 10.27 -19.16
CA PRO A 464 -12.96 8.85 -18.80
C PRO A 464 -11.59 8.28 -18.39
N ALA A 465 -11.61 7.35 -17.42
CA ALA A 465 -10.41 6.65 -16.98
C ALA A 465 -9.74 5.83 -18.10
N GLY A 466 -8.45 5.56 -17.97
CA GLY A 466 -7.66 4.81 -18.95
C GLY A 466 -7.07 5.66 -20.07
N LEU A 467 -7.38 6.96 -20.10
CA LEU A 467 -6.86 7.90 -21.09
C LEU A 467 -5.52 8.53 -20.70
N GLU A 468 -5.01 8.30 -19.48
CA GLU A 468 -3.82 8.98 -18.95
C GLU A 468 -2.55 8.76 -19.78
N ARG A 469 -2.47 7.65 -20.53
CA ARG A 469 -1.29 7.27 -21.31
C ARG A 469 -1.31 7.82 -22.75
N ARG A 470 -2.42 8.43 -23.19
CA ARG A 470 -2.57 8.96 -24.56
C ARG A 470 -1.62 10.14 -24.80
N ALA A 471 -0.85 10.08 -25.89
CA ALA A 471 0.12 11.14 -26.24
C ALA A 471 -0.58 12.38 -26.83
N GLU A 472 -1.78 12.18 -27.37
CA GLU A 472 -2.64 13.17 -27.99
C GLU A 472 -3.14 14.18 -26.96
N LEU A 473 -3.58 13.69 -25.79
CA LEU A 473 -4.02 14.55 -24.68
C LEU A 473 -2.88 15.43 -24.14
N ARG A 474 -1.65 14.89 -24.10
CA ARG A 474 -0.44 15.68 -23.78
C ARG A 474 -0.17 16.76 -24.83
N THR A 475 -0.36 16.42 -26.10
CA THR A 475 -0.17 17.35 -27.23
C THR A 475 -1.17 18.51 -27.16
N LEU A 476 -2.39 18.23 -26.68
CA LEU A 476 -3.45 19.23 -26.49
C LEU A 476 -3.33 20.04 -25.18
N GLY A 477 -2.41 19.66 -24.29
CA GLY A 477 -2.21 20.32 -23.00
C GLY A 477 -3.31 20.04 -21.98
N VAL A 478 -3.96 18.88 -22.04
CA VAL A 478 -4.97 18.45 -21.05
C VAL A 478 -4.32 18.32 -19.67
N ALA A 479 -4.94 18.88 -18.64
CA ALA A 479 -4.43 18.87 -17.29
C ALA A 479 -4.46 17.45 -16.69
N ARG A 480 -3.44 17.13 -15.88
CA ARG A 480 -3.29 15.83 -15.22
C ARG A 480 -3.32 16.07 -13.73
N VAL A 481 -4.33 15.51 -13.07
CA VAL A 481 -4.61 15.74 -11.65
C VAL A 481 -4.31 14.44 -10.91
N PRO A 482 -3.33 14.41 -9.99
CA PRO A 482 -3.13 13.25 -9.12
C PRO A 482 -4.40 12.95 -8.31
N LEU A 483 -4.70 11.67 -8.05
CA LEU A 483 -5.87 11.30 -7.24
C LEU A 483 -5.91 12.01 -5.87
N THR A 484 -4.76 12.26 -5.24
CA THR A 484 -4.68 13.03 -3.98
C THR A 484 -5.26 14.44 -4.13
N GLU A 485 -4.88 15.15 -5.19
CA GLU A 485 -5.38 16.50 -5.46
C GLU A 485 -6.88 16.48 -5.81
N ALA A 486 -7.34 15.46 -6.53
CA ALA A 486 -8.77 15.28 -6.82
C ALA A 486 -9.58 15.05 -5.53
N ILE A 487 -9.03 14.32 -4.55
CA ILE A 487 -9.63 14.10 -3.23
C ILE A 487 -9.61 15.39 -2.41
N ASP A 488 -8.51 16.14 -2.41
CA ASP A 488 -8.39 17.40 -1.66
C ASP A 488 -9.44 18.43 -2.12
N ARG A 489 -9.80 18.42 -3.41
CA ARG A 489 -10.88 19.26 -3.96
C ARG A 489 -12.28 18.91 -3.45
N LEU A 490 -12.46 17.74 -2.82
CA LEU A 490 -13.71 17.35 -2.17
C LEU A 490 -13.87 17.95 -0.78
N ALA A 491 -12.85 18.61 -0.22
CA ALA A 491 -12.94 19.27 1.07
C ALA A 491 -14.02 20.37 1.06
N GLY A 492 -14.93 20.33 2.04
CA GLY A 492 -16.05 21.26 2.15
C GLY A 492 -17.23 20.98 1.22
N LEU A 493 -17.20 19.87 0.47
CA LEU A 493 -18.32 19.43 -0.36
C LEU A 493 -19.45 18.87 0.51
N GLU A 494 -20.67 19.39 0.33
CA GLU A 494 -21.87 18.86 0.96
C GLU A 494 -22.58 17.86 0.03
N LYS A 495 -22.55 16.57 0.40
CA LYS A 495 -23.24 15.49 -0.29
C LYS A 495 -23.86 14.52 0.70
N GLU A 496 -24.94 13.87 0.27
CA GLU A 496 -25.60 12.83 1.02
C GLU A 496 -24.60 11.71 1.40
N PRO A 497 -24.68 11.14 2.62
CA PRO A 497 -23.80 10.07 3.09
C PRO A 497 -23.64 8.89 2.12
N GLY A 498 -24.72 8.49 1.43
CA GLY A 498 -24.67 7.42 0.43
C GLY A 498 -23.83 7.73 -0.82
N TRP A 499 -23.57 9.01 -1.13
CA TRP A 499 -22.62 9.41 -2.17
C TRP A 499 -21.18 9.12 -1.74
N TRP A 500 -20.83 9.48 -0.51
CA TRP A 500 -19.51 9.21 0.08
C TRP A 500 -19.23 7.72 0.14
N TRP A 501 -20.22 6.91 0.51
CA TRP A 501 -20.10 5.45 0.50
C TRP A 501 -19.73 4.92 -0.89
N ARG A 502 -20.39 5.39 -1.97
CA ARG A 502 -20.04 4.99 -3.35
C ARG A 502 -18.63 5.40 -3.74
N LEU A 503 -18.18 6.57 -3.30
CA LEU A 503 -16.80 7.00 -3.50
C LEU A 503 -15.82 6.05 -2.79
N TYR A 504 -16.06 5.76 -1.51
CA TYR A 504 -15.23 4.85 -0.71
C TYR A 504 -15.15 3.44 -1.29
N ASP A 505 -16.27 2.89 -1.75
CA ASP A 505 -16.35 1.58 -2.40
C ASP A 505 -15.52 1.57 -3.69
N SER A 506 -15.60 2.65 -4.48
CA SER A 506 -14.85 2.79 -5.73
C SER A 506 -13.33 2.92 -5.55
N LEU A 507 -12.84 3.21 -4.35
CA LEU A 507 -11.42 3.40 -4.02
C LEU A 507 -10.73 2.09 -3.59
N ALA A 508 -11.40 0.95 -3.73
CA ALA A 508 -10.83 -0.35 -3.43
C ALA A 508 -9.52 -0.61 -4.20
N GLY A 509 -8.45 -0.93 -3.47
CA GLY A 509 -7.13 -1.24 -4.04
C GLY A 509 -6.24 -0.03 -4.31
N VAL A 510 -6.70 1.20 -4.02
CA VAL A 510 -5.84 2.39 -4.01
C VAL A 510 -4.93 2.36 -2.78
N ASP A 511 -3.71 2.87 -2.95
CA ASP A 511 -2.73 3.05 -1.88
C ASP A 511 -3.28 3.95 -0.74
N PRO A 512 -3.36 3.46 0.50
CA PRO A 512 -3.85 4.21 1.66
C PRO A 512 -3.24 5.59 1.85
N ASP A 513 -1.95 5.77 1.56
CA ASP A 513 -1.24 7.04 1.76
C ASP A 513 -1.82 8.17 0.89
N ARG A 514 -2.42 7.81 -0.26
CA ARG A 514 -3.08 8.76 -1.18
C ARG A 514 -4.48 9.17 -0.75
N LEU A 515 -5.02 8.55 0.29
CA LEU A 515 -6.41 8.70 0.72
C LEU A 515 -6.53 9.37 2.10
N SER A 516 -5.42 9.88 2.64
CA SER A 516 -5.37 10.50 3.98
C SER A 516 -6.26 11.74 4.12
N GLY A 517 -6.48 12.48 3.03
CA GLY A 517 -7.35 13.67 2.97
C GLY A 517 -8.83 13.40 2.70
N LEU A 518 -9.28 12.13 2.67
CA LEU A 518 -10.68 11.80 2.38
C LEU A 518 -11.62 12.46 3.39
N PRO A 519 -12.59 13.28 2.94
CA PRO A 519 -13.64 13.78 3.82
C PRO A 519 -14.51 12.63 4.33
N VAL A 520 -14.93 12.69 5.59
CA VAL A 520 -15.83 11.73 6.23
C VAL A 520 -17.03 12.46 6.83
N PRO A 521 -18.27 12.20 6.36
CA PRO A 521 -19.46 12.77 6.96
C PRO A 521 -19.70 12.12 8.33
N LEU A 522 -20.02 12.94 9.33
CA LEU A 522 -20.24 12.54 10.71
C LEU A 522 -21.75 12.42 11.01
N ALA A 523 -22.08 11.68 12.07
CA ALA A 523 -23.47 11.46 12.50
C ALA A 523 -24.17 12.76 12.95
N ASP A 524 -23.40 13.76 13.40
CA ASP A 524 -23.90 15.09 13.81
C ASP A 524 -24.13 16.07 12.63
N GLY A 525 -23.98 15.60 11.39
CA GLY A 525 -24.16 16.39 10.17
C GLY A 525 -22.93 17.18 9.73
N ARG A 526 -21.84 17.23 10.52
CA ARG A 526 -20.57 17.84 10.11
C ARG A 526 -19.80 16.89 9.18
N THR A 527 -18.78 17.42 8.50
CA THR A 527 -17.81 16.61 7.75
C THR A 527 -16.41 16.88 8.27
N THR A 528 -15.62 15.85 8.52
CA THR A 528 -14.21 15.99 8.94
C THR A 528 -13.27 15.58 7.82
N ILE A 529 -12.05 16.14 7.81
CA ILE A 529 -11.04 15.81 6.81
C ILE A 529 -10.15 14.69 7.39
N GLY A 530 -10.12 13.57 6.68
CA GLY A 530 -9.32 12.41 7.03
C GLY A 530 -10.06 11.43 7.97
N PRO A 531 -9.90 10.12 7.74
CA PRO A 531 -10.57 9.08 8.54
C PRO A 531 -9.90 8.78 9.88
N ARG A 532 -8.69 9.31 10.14
CA ARG A 532 -8.00 9.08 11.41
C ARG A 532 -8.78 9.74 12.55
N GLN A 533 -8.84 9.07 13.70
CA GLN A 533 -9.61 9.51 14.87
C GLN A 533 -11.13 9.59 14.62
N VAL A 534 -11.61 9.01 13.52
CA VAL A 534 -13.04 8.81 13.30
C VAL A 534 -13.43 7.44 13.83
N LEU A 535 -14.55 7.42 14.54
CA LEU A 535 -15.18 6.23 15.06
C LEU A 535 -16.24 5.72 14.08
N LEU A 536 -16.18 4.44 13.71
CA LEU A 536 -17.15 3.80 12.83
C LEU A 536 -18.29 3.20 13.66
N PRO A 537 -19.56 3.45 13.28
CA PRO A 537 -20.70 2.80 13.91
C PRO A 537 -20.54 1.28 13.88
N SER A 538 -20.63 0.64 15.04
CA SER A 538 -20.63 -0.81 15.19
C SER A 538 -21.94 -1.30 15.83
N PRO A 539 -22.26 -2.60 15.74
CA PRO A 539 -23.41 -3.18 16.45
C PRO A 539 -23.36 -2.97 17.97
N GLU A 540 -22.17 -2.80 18.54
CA GLU A 540 -21.96 -2.52 19.97
C GLU A 540 -22.15 -1.03 20.27
N THR A 541 -21.79 -0.15 19.33
CA THR A 541 -22.02 1.31 19.41
C THR A 541 -23.51 1.66 19.44
N THR A 542 -24.38 0.80 18.91
CA THR A 542 -25.83 1.07 18.81
C THR A 542 -26.53 1.18 20.17
N ARG A 543 -25.80 0.93 21.27
CA ARG A 543 -26.26 1.12 22.66
C ARG A 543 -26.01 2.52 23.21
N ILE A 544 -25.16 3.32 22.57
CA ILE A 544 -24.82 4.68 22.99
C ILE A 544 -25.40 5.64 21.95
N ASP A 545 -26.08 6.67 22.42
CA ASP A 545 -26.62 7.70 21.53
C ASP A 545 -25.46 8.43 20.82
N PRO A 546 -25.41 8.47 19.47
CA PRO A 546 -24.42 9.24 18.73
C PRO A 546 -24.36 10.72 19.16
N GLU A 547 -25.47 11.28 19.65
CA GLU A 547 -25.53 12.65 20.18
C GLU A 547 -24.68 12.81 21.45
N ILE A 548 -24.68 11.82 22.35
CA ILE A 548 -23.84 11.80 23.56
C ILE A 548 -22.36 11.74 23.18
N LEU A 549 -22.00 10.90 22.19
CA LEU A 549 -20.62 10.80 21.70
C LEU A 549 -20.16 12.12 21.06
N ALA A 550 -21.04 12.82 20.33
CA ALA A 550 -20.74 14.11 19.73
C ALA A 550 -20.53 15.19 20.81
N ARG A 551 -21.32 15.21 21.89
CA ARG A 551 -21.15 16.11 23.06
C ARG A 551 -19.85 15.86 23.83
N LEU A 552 -19.32 14.64 23.78
CA LEU A 552 -17.97 14.28 24.23
C LEU A 552 -16.86 14.69 23.23
N GLY A 553 -17.19 15.38 22.13
CA GLY A 553 -16.22 15.79 21.11
C GLY A 553 -15.70 14.65 20.23
N LEU A 554 -16.39 13.50 20.21
CA LEU A 554 -16.00 12.35 19.41
C LEU A 554 -16.56 12.44 17.99
N LYS A 555 -15.72 12.06 17.01
CA LYS A 555 -16.09 12.08 15.60
C LYS A 555 -16.63 10.73 15.18
N VAL A 556 -17.94 10.54 15.19
CA VAL A 556 -18.57 9.29 14.74
C VAL A 556 -19.00 9.43 13.29
N ALA A 557 -18.57 8.53 12.40
CA ALA A 557 -18.98 8.52 10.99
C ALA A 557 -20.49 8.30 10.87
N HIS A 558 -21.12 8.96 9.89
CA HIS A 558 -22.53 8.74 9.59
C HIS A 558 -22.78 7.28 9.17
N PRO A 559 -23.81 6.59 9.68
CA PRO A 559 -24.04 5.15 9.42
C PRO A 559 -24.13 4.83 7.92
N ASP A 560 -24.82 5.65 7.14
CA ASP A 560 -24.95 5.46 5.68
C ASP A 560 -23.66 5.75 4.88
N ALA A 561 -22.62 6.30 5.51
CA ALA A 561 -21.29 6.50 4.91
C ALA A 561 -20.22 5.54 5.49
N ALA A 562 -20.55 4.76 6.52
CA ALA A 562 -19.63 3.83 7.15
C ALA A 562 -19.18 2.75 6.16
N HIS A 563 -17.87 2.65 5.93
CA HIS A 563 -17.30 1.74 4.94
C HIS A 563 -15.99 1.11 5.45
N PRO A 564 -15.71 -0.19 5.18
CA PRO A 564 -14.50 -0.87 5.65
C PRO A 564 -13.18 -0.25 5.18
N ILE A 565 -13.18 0.56 4.12
CA ILE A 565 -11.97 1.28 3.69
C ILE A 565 -11.54 2.34 4.72
N LEU A 566 -12.47 2.95 5.45
CA LEU A 566 -12.15 3.97 6.44
C LEU A 566 -11.35 3.36 7.60
N GLU A 567 -11.68 2.12 7.99
CA GLU A 567 -10.95 1.35 9.00
C GLU A 567 -9.50 1.11 8.57
N LYS A 568 -9.29 0.72 7.30
CA LYS A 568 -7.94 0.56 6.72
C LYS A 568 -7.13 1.87 6.69
N LEU A 569 -7.80 3.01 6.72
CA LEU A 569 -7.18 4.35 6.72
C LEU A 569 -6.99 4.93 8.12
N GLY A 570 -7.35 4.18 9.18
CA GLY A 570 -7.12 4.55 10.57
C GLY A 570 -8.35 5.04 11.32
N ALA A 571 -9.56 4.86 10.76
CA ALA A 571 -10.79 4.92 11.57
C ALA A 571 -10.86 3.67 12.46
N LEU A 572 -11.47 3.79 13.64
CA LEU A 572 -11.61 2.69 14.58
C LEU A 572 -13.09 2.32 14.76
N PRO A 573 -13.46 1.05 14.97
CA PRO A 573 -14.81 0.72 15.39
C PRO A 573 -15.10 1.38 16.75
N ALA A 574 -16.28 1.98 16.92
CA ALA A 574 -16.75 2.55 18.20
C ALA A 574 -17.14 1.45 19.21
N THR A 575 -16.19 0.58 19.56
CA THR A 575 -16.37 -0.33 20.70
C THR A 575 -16.33 0.47 22.01
N PRO A 576 -16.99 0.00 23.09
CA PRO A 576 -16.98 0.70 24.39
C PRO A 576 -15.57 1.04 24.89
N ARG A 577 -14.61 0.08 24.77
CA ARG A 577 -13.21 0.32 25.13
C ARG A 577 -12.52 1.34 24.24
N ALA A 578 -12.77 1.32 22.92
CA ALA A 578 -12.21 2.31 22.00
C ALA A 578 -12.73 3.74 22.29
N VAL A 579 -13.99 3.88 22.71
CA VAL A 579 -14.56 5.16 23.15
C VAL A 579 -13.91 5.65 24.44
N LEU A 580 -13.79 4.78 25.46
CA LEU A 580 -13.19 5.14 26.76
C LEU A 580 -11.74 5.61 26.64
N THR A 581 -10.95 4.95 25.81
CA THR A 581 -9.52 5.25 25.63
C THR A 581 -9.26 6.49 24.77
N THR A 582 -10.30 7.21 24.33
CA THR A 582 -10.12 8.47 23.60
C THR A 582 -9.62 9.59 24.53
N PRO A 583 -8.73 10.47 24.05
CA PRO A 583 -8.27 11.61 24.83
C PRO A 583 -9.40 12.52 25.35
N GLN A 584 -10.47 12.64 24.59
CA GLN A 584 -11.62 13.47 24.95
C GLN A 584 -12.37 12.92 26.17
N VAL A 585 -12.62 11.59 26.22
CA VAL A 585 -13.27 10.97 27.37
C VAL A 585 -12.38 11.06 28.61
N ARG A 586 -11.07 10.81 28.46
CA ARG A 586 -10.11 10.96 29.56
C ARG A 586 -10.07 12.39 30.12
N ALA A 587 -10.10 13.40 29.24
CA ALA A 587 -10.17 14.80 29.64
C ALA A 587 -11.49 15.15 30.34
N ALA A 588 -12.62 14.62 29.86
CA ALA A 588 -13.92 14.83 30.49
C ALA A 588 -13.98 14.23 31.90
N VAL A 589 -13.42 13.03 32.11
CA VAL A 589 -13.33 12.39 33.43
C VAL A 589 -12.43 13.17 34.38
N ALA A 590 -11.25 13.61 33.92
CA ALA A 590 -10.34 14.41 34.74
C ALA A 590 -10.98 15.74 35.20
N ALA A 591 -11.81 16.36 34.36
CA ALA A 591 -12.51 17.60 34.67
C ALA A 591 -13.86 17.40 35.38
N SER A 592 -14.22 16.16 35.77
CA SER A 592 -15.58 15.86 36.26
C SER A 592 -15.86 16.36 37.69
N LEU A 593 -14.83 16.67 38.47
CA LEU A 593 -14.93 17.25 39.82
C LEU A 593 -15.02 18.78 39.83
N ASP A 594 -14.64 19.45 38.74
CA ASP A 594 -14.65 20.91 38.65
C ASP A 594 -16.09 21.43 38.49
N ASP A 595 -16.66 21.97 39.57
CA ASP A 595 -18.03 22.54 39.61
C ASP A 595 -18.18 23.82 38.75
N GLU A 596 -17.05 24.44 38.37
CA GLU A 596 -16.99 25.37 37.24
C GLU A 596 -16.77 24.58 35.95
N GLY A 597 -17.85 23.98 35.42
CA GLY A 597 -17.87 23.22 34.17
C GLY A 597 -16.77 23.66 33.20
N GLY A 598 -15.76 22.81 33.09
CA GLY A 598 -14.46 23.15 32.52
C GLY A 598 -14.58 23.98 31.24
N VAL A 599 -13.73 25.00 31.17
CA VAL A 599 -13.58 25.98 30.08
C VAL A 599 -13.27 25.28 28.74
N LEU A 600 -14.29 24.66 28.14
CA LEU A 600 -14.32 24.07 26.82
C LEU A 600 -15.49 24.67 26.02
N TRP A 601 -15.54 26.01 25.92
CA TRP A 601 -16.11 26.82 24.82
C TRP A 601 -17.42 26.41 24.08
N GLU A 602 -18.23 25.46 24.54
CA GLU A 602 -19.48 25.03 23.91
C GLU A 602 -20.53 24.77 25.01
N GLU A 603 -21.72 25.39 24.88
CA GLU A 603 -22.85 25.33 25.84
C GLU A 603 -23.48 23.91 25.97
N ASP A 604 -22.91 22.88 25.33
CA ASP A 604 -23.51 21.56 25.09
C ASP A 604 -22.78 20.36 25.77
N ALA A 605 -21.83 20.58 26.68
CA ALA A 605 -21.10 19.50 27.37
C ALA A 605 -22.02 18.61 28.26
N LEU A 606 -21.58 17.37 28.59
CA LEU A 606 -22.28 16.50 29.54
C LEU A 606 -22.11 17.04 30.98
N GLY A 607 -23.19 17.01 31.77
CA GLY A 607 -23.09 17.25 33.22
C GLY A 607 -22.42 16.07 33.95
N ALA A 608 -21.93 16.28 35.17
CA ALA A 608 -21.18 15.26 35.94
C ALA A 608 -21.95 13.93 36.10
N GLU A 609 -23.25 13.98 36.44
CA GLU A 609 -24.10 12.79 36.59
C GLU A 609 -24.30 12.05 35.25
N GLU A 610 -24.51 12.78 34.16
CA GLU A 610 -24.68 12.23 32.81
C GLU A 610 -23.38 11.60 32.28
N LEU A 611 -22.24 12.23 32.59
CA LEU A 611 -20.90 11.71 32.31
C LEU A 611 -20.63 10.43 33.11
N ALA A 612 -20.91 10.42 34.41
CA ALA A 612 -20.74 9.24 35.27
C ALA A 612 -21.55 8.05 34.76
N ASP A 613 -22.83 8.25 34.44
CA ASP A 613 -23.68 7.21 33.85
C ASP A 613 -23.14 6.70 32.51
N THR A 614 -22.64 7.59 31.66
CA THR A 614 -22.09 7.24 30.35
C THR A 614 -20.79 6.44 30.49
N VAL A 615 -19.88 6.87 31.38
CA VAL A 615 -18.61 6.18 31.64
C VAL A 615 -18.85 4.83 32.29
N LEU A 616 -19.74 4.72 33.30
CA LEU A 616 -20.08 3.45 33.93
C LEU A 616 -20.76 2.48 32.94
N ALA A 617 -21.60 2.98 32.03
CA ALA A 617 -22.16 2.17 30.94
C ALA A 617 -21.06 1.61 30.04
N LEU A 618 -20.12 2.48 29.63
CA LEU A 618 -18.99 2.12 28.78
C LEU A 618 -18.07 1.11 29.46
N VAL A 619 -17.77 1.29 30.75
CA VAL A 619 -16.92 0.41 31.57
C VAL A 619 -17.54 -0.98 31.70
N ARG A 620 -18.83 -1.05 32.02
CA ARG A 620 -19.61 -2.30 32.07
C ARG A 620 -19.61 -3.00 30.71
N ASP A 621 -19.92 -2.27 29.63
CA ASP A 621 -20.03 -2.85 28.29
C ASP A 621 -18.66 -3.22 27.69
N ALA A 622 -17.57 -2.57 28.13
CA ALA A 622 -16.19 -2.95 27.82
C ALA A 622 -15.70 -4.14 28.66
N GLY A 623 -16.36 -4.45 29.78
CA GLY A 623 -15.95 -5.50 30.72
C GLY A 623 -14.60 -5.20 31.35
N LEU A 624 -14.32 -3.94 31.72
CA LEU A 624 -13.05 -3.56 32.35
C LEU A 624 -12.97 -4.11 33.76
N GLU A 625 -11.84 -4.72 34.12
CA GLU A 625 -11.56 -5.15 35.50
C GLU A 625 -10.87 -4.03 36.30
N PRO A 626 -10.91 -4.07 37.65
CA PRO A 626 -10.17 -3.13 38.50
C PRO A 626 -8.67 -3.07 38.12
N GLY A 627 -8.19 -1.86 37.85
CA GLY A 627 -6.80 -1.62 37.44
C GLY A 627 -6.54 -1.64 35.92
N ASP A 628 -7.52 -1.98 35.08
CA ASP A 628 -7.37 -1.94 33.62
C ASP A 628 -7.12 -0.51 33.10
N GLU A 629 -7.83 0.48 33.64
CA GLU A 629 -7.76 1.89 33.24
C GLU A 629 -7.73 2.77 34.51
N PRO A 630 -6.60 2.85 35.24
CA PRO A 630 -6.55 3.43 36.59
C PRO A 630 -6.95 4.91 36.67
N TRP A 631 -6.82 5.65 35.57
CA TRP A 631 -7.23 7.07 35.47
C TRP A 631 -8.74 7.29 35.64
N LEU A 632 -9.56 6.24 35.53
CA LEU A 632 -11.00 6.30 35.83
C LEU A 632 -11.28 6.63 37.30
N GLY A 633 -10.30 6.47 38.19
CA GLY A 633 -10.36 6.88 39.60
C GLY A 633 -10.75 8.35 39.84
N ALA A 634 -10.48 9.21 38.85
CA ALA A 634 -10.81 10.63 38.88
C ALA A 634 -12.31 10.92 38.62
N LEU A 635 -13.09 9.93 38.21
CA LEU A 635 -14.50 10.13 37.89
C LEU A 635 -15.26 10.60 39.13
N ALA A 636 -15.86 11.79 39.07
CA ALA A 636 -16.71 12.32 40.11
C ALA A 636 -17.97 11.46 40.26
N LEU A 637 -18.15 10.86 41.43
CA LEU A 637 -19.33 10.12 41.83
C LEU A 637 -19.92 10.74 43.10
N PRO A 638 -21.25 10.74 43.28
CA PRO A 638 -21.86 11.17 44.53
C PRO A 638 -21.49 10.22 45.67
N ASP A 639 -21.07 10.79 46.80
CA ASP A 639 -20.90 10.08 48.06
C ASP A 639 -22.25 9.84 48.78
N GLU A 640 -22.22 9.28 49.98
CA GLU A 640 -23.41 8.97 50.79
C GLU A 640 -24.23 10.20 51.23
N ASP A 641 -23.64 11.40 51.18
CA ASP A 641 -24.30 12.68 51.43
C ASP A 641 -24.75 13.39 50.13
N GLY A 642 -24.35 12.86 48.97
CA GLY A 642 -24.66 13.38 47.64
C GLY A 642 -23.67 14.42 47.12
N GLU A 643 -22.53 14.61 47.80
CA GLU A 643 -21.45 15.50 47.37
C GLU A 643 -20.54 14.77 46.35
N PRO A 644 -20.04 15.45 45.31
CA PRO A 644 -19.17 14.83 44.31
C PRO A 644 -17.78 14.55 44.88
N ALA A 645 -17.35 13.29 44.82
CA ALA A 645 -16.02 12.84 45.24
C ALA A 645 -15.38 11.96 44.14
N PRO A 646 -14.03 11.90 44.05
CA PRO A 646 -13.37 11.00 43.13
C PRO A 646 -13.72 9.54 43.43
N ALA A 647 -14.01 8.75 42.40
CA ALA A 647 -14.36 7.34 42.54
C ALA A 647 -13.34 6.54 43.37
N CYS A 648 -12.04 6.84 43.22
CA CYS A 648 -10.96 6.17 43.96
C CYS A 648 -10.87 6.50 45.46
N GLU A 649 -11.64 7.47 45.94
CA GLU A 649 -11.71 7.86 47.36
C GLU A 649 -12.99 7.37 48.05
N LEU A 650 -13.89 6.73 47.29
CA LEU A 650 -15.14 6.18 47.78
C LEU A 650 -15.02 4.69 48.09
N VAL A 651 -15.72 4.24 49.13
CA VAL A 651 -15.82 2.83 49.50
C VAL A 651 -17.14 2.24 49.03
N PHE A 652 -17.12 1.01 48.54
CA PHE A 652 -18.35 0.31 48.17
C PHE A 652 -19.11 -0.15 49.44
N PRO A 653 -20.37 0.27 49.62
CA PRO A 653 -21.12 -0.05 50.84
C PRO A 653 -21.32 -1.55 51.01
N GLY A 654 -20.85 -2.09 52.14
CA GLY A 654 -20.94 -3.52 52.47
C GLY A 654 -19.89 -4.42 51.81
N GLY A 655 -18.97 -3.86 51.02
CA GLY A 655 -17.85 -4.58 50.40
C GLY A 655 -16.81 -5.10 51.42
N PRO A 656 -15.92 -6.02 51.03
CA PRO A 656 -14.88 -6.57 51.91
C PRO A 656 -14.03 -5.53 52.65
N PHE A 657 -13.59 -4.45 51.99
CA PHE A 657 -12.79 -3.39 52.63
C PHE A 657 -13.61 -2.59 53.65
N ALA A 658 -14.85 -2.21 53.30
CA ALA A 658 -15.79 -1.54 54.20
C ALA A 658 -16.06 -2.31 55.51
N GLN A 659 -15.93 -3.64 55.51
CA GLN A 659 -16.16 -4.47 56.70
C GLN A 659 -14.96 -4.52 57.68
N VAL A 660 -13.77 -4.15 57.21
CA VAL A 660 -12.53 -4.18 58.00
C VAL A 660 -12.00 -2.78 58.31
N MET A 661 -12.39 -1.77 57.53
CA MET A 661 -12.08 -0.36 57.77
C MET A 661 -12.76 0.15 59.05
N ARG A 662 -12.11 1.06 59.78
CA ARG A 662 -12.72 1.81 60.88
C ARG A 662 -13.92 2.64 60.36
N GLU A 663 -14.98 2.70 61.16
CA GLU A 663 -16.21 3.41 60.77
C GLU A 663 -15.94 4.92 60.60
N GLY A 664 -16.30 5.46 59.42
CA GLY A 664 -16.21 6.89 59.12
C GLY A 664 -14.86 7.42 58.62
N GLU A 665 -13.92 6.55 58.27
CA GLU A 665 -12.62 6.98 57.70
C GLU A 665 -12.72 7.42 56.23
N LEU A 666 -13.53 6.73 55.42
CA LEU A 666 -13.81 7.08 54.02
C LEU A 666 -15.32 7.07 53.76
N ALA A 667 -15.78 7.97 52.89
CA ALA A 667 -17.18 8.05 52.51
C ALA A 667 -17.59 6.86 51.64
N ALA A 668 -18.81 6.36 51.82
CA ALA A 668 -19.37 5.35 50.91
C ALA A 668 -19.87 6.03 49.62
N VAL A 669 -19.81 5.32 48.50
CA VAL A 669 -20.53 5.74 47.29
C VAL A 669 -22.05 5.72 47.53
N ASP A 670 -22.79 6.66 46.93
CA ASP A 670 -24.24 6.75 47.03
C ASP A 670 -24.93 5.38 46.85
N ALA A 671 -25.89 5.08 47.74
CA ALA A 671 -26.53 3.78 47.80
C ALA A 671 -27.43 3.48 46.59
N GLU A 672 -28.03 4.50 45.97
CA GLU A 672 -28.83 4.34 44.76
C GLU A 672 -27.93 4.01 43.56
N LEU A 673 -26.79 4.70 43.44
CA LEU A 673 -25.76 4.45 42.43
C LEU A 673 -25.14 3.05 42.58
N ALA A 674 -24.78 2.65 43.81
CA ALA A 674 -24.26 1.32 44.12
C ALA A 674 -25.28 0.22 43.74
N SER A 675 -26.56 0.43 44.03
CA SER A 675 -27.62 -0.51 43.64
C SER A 675 -27.87 -0.57 42.13
N LYS A 676 -27.66 0.53 41.42
CA LYS A 676 -27.88 0.64 39.96
C LYS A 676 -26.77 -0.05 39.17
N TRP A 677 -25.52 0.21 39.51
CA TRP A 677 -24.36 -0.24 38.74
C TRP A 677 -23.74 -1.53 39.26
N GLY A 678 -23.90 -1.83 40.55
CA GLY A 678 -23.28 -2.98 41.19
C GLY A 678 -21.77 -2.82 41.36
N GLU A 679 -21.15 -3.86 41.93
CA GLU A 679 -19.75 -3.84 42.37
C GLU A 679 -18.76 -3.65 41.21
N GLN A 680 -18.93 -4.38 40.10
CA GLN A 680 -17.90 -4.51 39.07
C GLN A 680 -17.57 -3.19 38.32
N PRO A 681 -18.53 -2.42 37.79
CA PRO A 681 -18.20 -1.18 37.09
C PRO A 681 -17.64 -0.10 38.01
N LEU A 682 -18.14 -0.04 39.25
CA LEU A 682 -17.67 0.90 40.26
C LEU A 682 -16.23 0.58 40.70
N ALA A 683 -15.92 -0.70 40.93
CA ALA A 683 -14.56 -1.15 41.23
C ALA A 683 -13.58 -0.89 40.08
N ALA A 684 -14.03 -1.07 38.83
CA ALA A 684 -13.23 -0.75 37.64
C ALA A 684 -12.93 0.75 37.50
N CYS A 685 -13.83 1.60 37.98
CA CYS A 685 -13.61 3.05 38.12
C CYS A 685 -12.80 3.44 39.37
N GLY A 686 -12.39 2.49 40.22
CA GLY A 686 -11.54 2.77 41.38
C GLY A 686 -12.26 2.76 42.74
N VAL A 687 -13.59 2.62 42.80
CA VAL A 687 -14.31 2.52 44.08
C VAL A 687 -13.79 1.33 44.89
N LEU A 688 -13.44 1.57 46.14
CA LEU A 688 -12.79 0.63 47.04
C LEU A 688 -13.78 -0.45 47.50
N VAL A 689 -13.84 -1.55 46.76
CA VAL A 689 -14.55 -2.78 47.17
C VAL A 689 -13.68 -3.63 48.10
N ASN A 690 -12.41 -3.78 47.73
CA ASN A 690 -11.36 -4.42 48.49
C ASN A 690 -10.18 -3.42 48.62
N PHE A 691 -9.09 -3.80 49.29
CA PHE A 691 -7.88 -3.00 49.32
C PHE A 691 -7.40 -2.66 47.89
N ALA A 692 -6.91 -1.43 47.70
CA ALA A 692 -6.32 -0.98 46.45
C ALA A 692 -4.81 -1.20 46.44
N LEU A 693 -4.28 -1.44 45.24
CA LEU A 693 -2.84 -1.53 44.99
C LEU A 693 -2.34 -0.23 44.40
N VAL A 694 -1.30 0.33 45.01
CA VAL A 694 -0.44 1.33 44.38
C VAL A 694 0.57 0.60 43.50
N ARG A 695 0.65 1.00 42.23
CA ARG A 695 1.61 0.45 41.26
C ARG A 695 2.39 1.58 40.62
N ALA A 696 3.62 1.77 41.08
CA ALA A 696 4.49 2.84 40.60
C ALA A 696 5.77 2.25 40.00
N THR A 697 6.19 2.75 38.84
CA THR A 697 7.42 2.31 38.15
C THR A 697 8.48 3.39 38.21
N ASP A 698 9.76 3.00 38.22
CA ASP A 698 10.90 3.91 38.23
C ASP A 698 10.84 4.95 39.38
N VAL A 699 10.48 4.49 40.58
CA VAL A 699 10.34 5.34 41.77
C VAL A 699 11.71 5.66 42.36
N VAL A 700 12.04 6.94 42.44
CA VAL A 700 13.25 7.41 43.13
C VAL A 700 13.05 7.20 44.64
N LEU A 701 13.97 6.49 45.28
CA LEU A 701 13.95 6.28 46.73
C LEU A 701 14.62 7.47 47.42
N ASP A 702 13.90 8.59 47.47
CA ASP A 702 14.25 9.78 48.25
C ASP A 702 13.11 10.04 49.26
N PRO A 703 13.34 9.87 50.57
CA PRO A 703 12.31 10.08 51.59
C PRO A 703 11.66 11.45 51.52
N ASP A 704 12.40 12.50 51.13
CA ASP A 704 11.89 13.87 51.01
C ASP A 704 10.97 14.06 49.78
N GLU A 705 11.00 13.15 48.79
CA GLU A 705 10.18 13.21 47.57
C GLU A 705 9.00 12.22 47.60
N LEU A 706 8.88 11.37 48.62
CA LEU A 706 7.81 10.37 48.77
C LEU A 706 6.61 10.90 49.57
N GLU A 707 6.19 12.12 49.28
CA GLU A 707 4.94 12.71 49.78
C GLU A 707 3.81 12.51 48.73
N PRO A 708 2.53 12.43 49.16
CA PRO A 708 1.40 12.41 48.21
C PRO A 708 1.47 13.58 47.24
N ARG A 709 1.24 13.32 45.95
CA ARG A 709 1.27 14.36 44.91
C ARG A 709 0.14 15.37 45.11
N GLU A 710 0.43 16.65 44.83
CA GLU A 710 -0.60 17.69 44.77
C GLU A 710 -1.53 17.43 43.57
N GLY A 711 -2.79 17.07 43.84
CA GLY A 711 -3.81 16.80 42.83
C GLY A 711 -5.22 16.73 43.43
N ASP A 712 -6.25 16.68 42.56
CA ASP A 712 -7.66 16.68 42.97
C ASP A 712 -8.18 15.30 43.38
N PHE A 713 -7.38 14.24 43.20
CA PHE A 713 -7.70 12.87 43.60
C PHE A 713 -6.43 12.05 43.85
N ALA A 714 -6.57 10.97 44.62
CA ALA A 714 -5.50 10.02 44.87
C ALA A 714 -5.10 9.19 43.62
N GLU A 715 -3.98 9.55 42.99
CA GLU A 715 -3.49 8.86 41.79
C GLU A 715 -3.05 7.40 42.10
N PRO A 716 -3.44 6.41 41.29
CA PRO A 716 -3.20 4.99 41.56
C PRO A 716 -1.74 4.54 41.44
N ASP A 717 -0.87 5.38 40.85
CA ASP A 717 0.58 5.16 40.72
C ASP A 717 1.39 6.10 41.62
N ASP A 718 0.75 6.70 42.62
CA ASP A 718 1.41 7.57 43.59
C ASP A 718 1.85 6.77 44.84
N PRO A 719 3.17 6.51 45.00
CA PRO A 719 3.69 5.85 46.20
C PRO A 719 3.55 6.71 47.45
N GLY A 720 3.38 8.02 47.33
CA GLY A 720 3.19 8.93 48.47
C GLY A 720 1.91 8.66 49.27
N LEU A 721 0.92 7.99 48.67
CA LEU A 721 -0.33 7.57 49.32
C LEU A 721 -0.13 6.45 50.37
N LEU A 722 1.05 5.86 50.44
CA LEU A 722 1.38 4.76 51.35
C LEU A 722 1.80 5.33 52.71
N ASP A 723 1.16 4.86 53.79
CA ASP A 723 1.47 5.30 55.16
C ASP A 723 2.93 5.03 55.56
N ALA A 724 3.65 6.04 56.05
CA ALA A 724 5.06 5.93 56.45
C ALA A 724 6.00 5.36 55.36
N VAL A 725 5.74 5.68 54.08
CA VAL A 725 6.57 5.24 52.95
C VAL A 725 7.96 5.88 52.95
N ASP A 726 8.08 7.09 53.48
CA ASP A 726 9.34 7.79 53.79
C ASP A 726 10.22 6.95 54.73
N VAL A 727 9.63 6.42 55.81
CA VAL A 727 10.33 5.56 56.77
C VAL A 727 10.74 4.23 56.13
N TRP A 728 9.90 3.65 55.27
CA TRP A 728 10.29 2.47 54.50
C TRP A 728 11.48 2.75 53.57
N ALA A 729 11.49 3.91 52.91
CA ALA A 729 12.59 4.32 52.06
C ALA A 729 13.88 4.53 52.86
N GLU A 730 13.83 5.17 54.02
CA GLU A 730 14.96 5.28 54.96
C GLU A 730 15.52 3.91 55.36
N ASP A 731 14.66 2.99 55.80
CA ASP A 731 15.03 1.62 56.17
C ASP A 731 15.70 0.84 55.00
N VAL A 732 15.29 1.13 53.76
CA VAL A 732 15.91 0.56 52.57
C VAL A 732 17.27 1.19 52.30
N LEU A 733 17.39 2.52 52.42
CA LEU A 733 18.63 3.28 52.18
C LEU A 733 19.72 2.92 53.19
N ASP A 734 19.38 2.67 54.45
CA ASP A 734 20.31 2.24 55.51
C ASP A 734 21.07 0.95 55.18
N ARG A 735 20.57 0.15 54.23
CA ARG A 735 21.23 -1.09 53.76
C ARG A 735 22.29 -0.84 52.69
N PHE A 736 22.36 0.37 52.14
CA PHE A 736 23.25 0.72 51.04
C PHE A 736 24.30 1.74 51.49
N PRO A 737 25.48 1.76 50.85
CA PRO A 737 26.47 2.80 51.12
C PRO A 737 25.95 4.19 50.75
N ASP A 738 26.34 5.20 51.52
CA ASP A 738 26.05 6.62 51.21
C ASP A 738 26.44 6.95 49.76
N SER A 739 25.49 7.47 48.99
CA SER A 739 25.64 7.81 47.57
C SER A 739 25.09 9.20 47.26
N PRO A 740 25.71 9.98 46.35
CA PRO A 740 25.21 11.29 45.94
C PRO A 740 23.98 11.25 45.02
N VAL A 741 23.59 10.06 44.54
CA VAL A 741 22.40 9.85 43.72
C VAL A 741 21.53 8.81 44.41
N PRO A 742 20.24 9.08 44.67
CA PRO A 742 19.33 8.12 45.27
C PRO A 742 19.10 6.91 44.34
N PRO A 743 18.97 5.69 44.89
CA PRO A 743 18.65 4.50 44.12
C PRO A 743 17.18 4.53 43.64
N VAL A 744 16.86 3.71 42.64
CA VAL A 744 15.54 3.69 42.00
C VAL A 744 14.88 2.33 42.16
N ALA A 745 13.68 2.27 42.75
CA ALA A 745 12.84 1.10 42.74
C ALA A 745 12.17 0.94 41.36
N THR A 746 12.51 -0.15 40.66
CA THR A 746 12.03 -0.38 39.28
C THR A 746 10.51 -0.53 39.20
N GLU A 747 9.90 -1.17 40.19
CA GLU A 747 8.46 -1.28 40.35
C GLU A 747 8.14 -1.44 41.85
N ILE A 748 7.20 -0.64 42.34
CA ILE A 748 6.60 -0.74 43.67
C ILE A 748 5.16 -1.23 43.47
N ILE A 749 4.85 -2.38 44.07
CA ILE A 749 3.49 -2.89 44.22
C ILE A 749 3.20 -2.93 45.72
N ALA A 750 2.29 -2.07 46.17
CA ALA A 750 2.02 -1.88 47.59
C ALA A 750 0.51 -1.77 47.85
N VAL A 751 0.07 -2.21 49.03
CA VAL A 751 -1.31 -2.00 49.46
C VAL A 751 -1.41 -0.67 50.21
N ARG A 752 -2.32 0.20 49.79
CA ARG A 752 -2.63 1.46 50.49
C ARG A 752 -3.71 1.26 51.56
N ASP A 753 -3.86 2.27 52.41
CA ASP A 753 -4.91 2.39 53.44
C ASP A 753 -4.89 1.24 54.49
N LEU A 754 -3.71 0.66 54.76
CA LEU A 754 -3.55 -0.38 55.80
C LEU A 754 -3.80 0.17 57.21
N ASP A 755 -3.52 1.45 57.42
CA ASP A 755 -3.73 2.18 58.67
C ASP A 755 -5.22 2.39 58.97
N LEU A 756 -6.10 2.34 57.96
CA LEU A 756 -7.55 2.49 58.14
C LEU A 756 -8.24 1.24 58.71
N VAL A 757 -7.54 0.11 58.82
CA VAL A 757 -8.08 -1.15 59.35
C VAL A 757 -8.41 -1.03 60.85
N ASP A 758 -9.58 -1.51 61.26
CA ASP A 758 -9.98 -1.61 62.65
C ASP A 758 -9.13 -2.66 63.39
N GLU A 759 -8.65 -2.32 64.59
CA GLU A 759 -7.77 -3.16 65.41
C GLU A 759 -8.34 -4.58 65.64
N ASP A 760 -9.67 -4.71 65.77
CA ASP A 760 -10.36 -5.98 66.00
C ASP A 760 -10.58 -6.80 64.71
N LYS A 761 -10.21 -6.25 63.54
CA LYS A 761 -10.48 -6.81 62.21
C LYS A 761 -9.25 -7.30 61.47
N TRP A 762 -8.06 -7.19 62.05
CA TRP A 762 -6.81 -7.61 61.40
C TRP A 762 -6.80 -9.07 60.93
N SER A 763 -7.43 -9.99 61.65
CA SER A 763 -7.55 -11.39 61.19
C SER A 763 -8.29 -11.51 59.85
N GLN A 764 -9.38 -10.74 59.68
CA GLN A 764 -10.15 -10.68 58.44
C GLN A 764 -9.38 -9.92 57.35
N ALA A 765 -8.74 -8.79 57.68
CA ALA A 765 -7.93 -8.02 56.74
C ALA A 765 -6.75 -8.83 56.19
N LEU A 766 -6.00 -9.51 57.06
CA LEU A 766 -4.90 -10.38 56.65
C LEU A 766 -5.36 -11.55 55.75
N SER A 767 -6.58 -12.07 55.97
CA SER A 767 -7.17 -13.08 55.08
C SER A 767 -7.46 -12.53 53.68
N LEU A 768 -7.87 -11.26 53.56
CA LEU A 768 -8.08 -10.59 52.26
C LEU A 768 -6.73 -10.33 51.58
N LEU A 769 -5.76 -9.81 52.32
CA LEU A 769 -4.40 -9.50 51.85
C LEU A 769 -3.64 -10.74 51.36
N SER A 770 -3.99 -11.94 51.84
CA SER A 770 -3.38 -13.20 51.42
C SER A 770 -3.92 -13.76 50.10
N GLN A 771 -4.93 -13.12 49.51
CA GLN A 771 -5.48 -13.52 48.20
C GLN A 771 -4.81 -12.72 47.07
N PRO A 772 -4.53 -13.32 45.90
CA PRO A 772 -4.13 -12.57 44.71
C PRO A 772 -5.21 -11.55 44.31
N PRO A 773 -4.85 -10.35 43.80
CA PRO A 773 -3.48 -9.88 43.55
C PRO A 773 -2.79 -9.24 44.78
N LEU A 774 -3.48 -9.01 45.89
CA LEU A 774 -2.93 -8.34 47.08
C LEU A 774 -1.74 -9.09 47.70
N ARG A 775 -1.80 -10.42 47.65
CA ARG A 775 -0.73 -11.31 48.10
C ARG A 775 0.63 -10.95 47.51
N ASP A 776 0.65 -10.55 46.24
CA ASP A 776 1.89 -10.24 45.53
C ASP A 776 2.61 -9.04 46.14
N ALA A 777 1.87 -8.04 46.64
CA ALA A 777 2.42 -6.87 47.32
C ALA A 777 3.13 -7.22 48.65
N ILE A 778 2.91 -8.42 49.20
CA ILE A 778 3.55 -8.90 50.43
C ILE A 778 4.74 -9.81 50.12
N VAL A 779 4.61 -10.71 49.14
CA VAL A 779 5.62 -11.75 48.90
C VAL A 779 6.64 -11.40 47.82
N GLN A 780 6.29 -10.53 46.85
CA GLN A 780 7.18 -10.18 45.76
C GLN A 780 8.17 -9.11 46.21
N THR A 781 9.45 -9.43 46.15
CA THR A 781 10.52 -8.51 46.54
C THR A 781 10.70 -7.38 45.52
N VAL A 782 11.04 -6.18 46.01
CA VAL A 782 11.26 -5.00 45.18
C VAL A 782 12.71 -4.98 44.68
N ARG A 783 12.89 -4.73 43.39
CA ARG A 783 14.22 -4.59 42.78
C ARG A 783 14.62 -3.12 42.74
N VAL A 784 15.74 -2.82 43.38
CA VAL A 784 16.32 -1.48 43.50
C VAL A 784 17.57 -1.39 42.63
N LEU A 785 17.59 -0.42 41.72
CA LEU A 785 18.73 -0.10 40.86
C LEU A 785 19.65 0.88 41.58
N LEU A 786 20.91 0.50 41.76
CA LEU A 786 21.94 1.33 42.38
C LEU A 786 22.61 2.25 41.33
N PRO A 787 23.22 3.38 41.77
CA PRO A 787 23.86 4.34 40.86
C PRO A 787 25.03 3.80 40.03
N ASP A 788 25.65 2.69 40.44
CA ASP A 788 26.71 2.00 39.71
C ASP A 788 26.19 1.04 38.62
N GLY A 789 24.87 0.94 38.46
CA GLY A 789 24.19 0.08 37.50
C GLY A 789 23.97 -1.36 37.98
N THR A 790 24.37 -1.69 39.21
CA THR A 790 24.02 -2.96 39.86
C THR A 790 22.59 -2.90 40.41
N HIS A 791 22.04 -4.05 40.79
CA HIS A 791 20.71 -4.12 41.38
C HIS A 791 20.73 -4.95 42.66
N GLU A 792 19.95 -4.51 43.62
CA GLU A 792 19.73 -5.17 44.89
C GLU A 792 18.24 -5.47 45.08
N VAL A 793 17.95 -6.42 45.97
CA VAL A 793 16.58 -6.86 46.25
C VAL A 793 16.23 -6.49 47.69
N VAL A 794 15.09 -5.82 47.84
CA VAL A 794 14.59 -5.32 49.13
C VAL A 794 13.19 -5.84 49.42
N ARG A 795 12.80 -5.73 50.69
CA ARG A 795 11.48 -6.14 51.14
C ARG A 795 10.42 -5.19 50.56
N PRO A 796 9.28 -5.70 50.07
CA PRO A 796 8.21 -4.81 49.63
C PRO A 796 7.61 -4.06 50.81
N TYR A 797 7.12 -2.85 50.52
CA TYR A 797 6.54 -1.95 51.51
C TYR A 797 5.45 -2.63 52.37
N THR A 798 4.49 -3.33 51.75
CA THR A 798 3.38 -3.97 52.47
C THR A 798 3.86 -4.97 53.52
N ALA A 799 4.89 -5.77 53.20
CA ALA A 799 5.48 -6.72 54.14
C ALA A 799 6.25 -6.02 55.26
N TRP A 800 6.95 -4.92 54.96
CA TRP A 800 7.62 -4.09 55.94
C TRP A 800 6.62 -3.48 56.93
N TRP A 801 5.53 -2.89 56.43
CA TRP A 801 4.51 -2.24 57.24
C TRP A 801 3.82 -3.26 58.17
N LEU A 802 3.35 -4.39 57.63
CA LEU A 802 2.66 -5.41 58.41
C LEU A 802 3.58 -6.07 59.46
N ARG A 803 4.89 -6.17 59.19
CA ARG A 803 5.87 -6.68 60.16
C ARG A 803 6.08 -5.73 61.34
N GLY A 804 6.02 -4.42 61.11
CA GLY A 804 6.23 -3.37 62.12
C GLY A 804 5.01 -3.09 63.00
N ASN A 805 3.82 -3.49 62.56
CA ASN A 805 2.54 -3.14 63.18
C ASN A 805 1.89 -4.31 63.95
N PRO A 806 1.04 -4.04 64.97
CA PRO A 806 0.44 -5.06 65.84
C PRO A 806 -0.71 -5.84 65.18
N VAL A 807 -0.46 -6.44 64.02
CA VAL A 807 -1.49 -7.06 63.15
C VAL A 807 -1.81 -8.52 63.50
N LEU A 808 -1.03 -9.17 64.38
CA LEU A 808 -1.21 -10.59 64.73
C LEU A 808 -1.47 -10.72 66.24
N ASP A 809 -2.74 -10.92 66.63
CA ASP A 809 -3.22 -10.91 68.02
C ASP A 809 -2.78 -9.67 68.81
N GLY A 810 -2.80 -8.48 68.18
CA GLY A 810 -2.34 -7.23 68.80
C GLY A 810 -0.82 -7.16 69.03
N ARG A 811 -0.04 -8.06 68.40
CA ARG A 811 1.43 -8.11 68.48
C ARG A 811 2.05 -7.94 67.10
N ARG A 812 3.29 -7.47 67.09
CA ARG A 812 4.11 -7.34 65.88
C ARG A 812 4.53 -8.75 65.41
N PRO A 813 4.27 -9.14 64.16
CA PRO A 813 4.62 -10.48 63.67
C PRO A 813 6.12 -10.80 63.72
N ALA A 814 6.98 -9.77 63.59
CA ALA A 814 8.43 -9.90 63.60
C ALA A 814 8.94 -10.65 64.85
N GLY A 815 9.64 -11.77 64.66
CA GLY A 815 10.29 -12.50 65.75
C GLY A 815 9.35 -13.34 66.60
N LEU A 816 8.11 -13.54 66.16
CA LEU A 816 7.21 -14.60 66.65
C LEU A 816 7.47 -15.89 65.87
N ARG A 817 7.15 -17.06 66.44
CA ARG A 817 7.13 -18.33 65.71
C ARG A 817 5.69 -18.79 65.45
N ALA A 818 5.47 -19.45 64.32
CA ALA A 818 4.17 -20.03 64.01
C ALA A 818 3.81 -21.14 65.01
N ALA A 819 2.55 -21.17 65.43
CA ALA A 819 2.03 -22.27 66.24
C ALA A 819 2.11 -23.60 65.49
N GLY A 820 2.72 -24.62 66.09
CA GLY A 820 2.96 -25.91 65.43
C GLY A 820 4.09 -25.93 64.38
N GLY A 821 4.88 -24.86 64.26
CA GLY A 821 6.08 -24.79 63.41
C GLY A 821 7.26 -25.63 63.91
N ASP A 822 8.46 -25.39 63.37
CA ASP A 822 9.66 -26.18 63.62
C ASP A 822 9.98 -26.34 65.14
N PRO A 823 10.00 -27.58 65.65
CA PRO A 823 10.31 -27.85 67.06
C PRO A 823 11.66 -27.30 67.52
N LEU A 824 12.63 -27.10 66.61
CA LEU A 824 13.96 -26.57 66.94
C LEU A 824 13.95 -25.10 67.36
N LEU A 825 12.88 -24.35 67.07
CA LEU A 825 12.74 -22.95 67.46
C LEU A 825 11.99 -22.77 68.80
N ARG A 826 11.47 -23.87 69.37
CA ARG A 826 10.77 -23.86 70.66
C ARG A 826 11.71 -23.42 71.78
N GLY A 827 11.23 -22.55 72.66
CA GLY A 827 12.01 -21.99 73.78
C GLY A 827 12.84 -20.75 73.38
N LEU A 828 13.25 -20.64 72.11
CA LEU A 828 13.98 -19.50 71.55
C LEU A 828 13.06 -18.35 71.11
N TYR A 829 11.85 -18.69 70.65
CA TYR A 829 10.85 -17.76 70.13
C TYR A 829 9.47 -17.94 70.79
N GLU A 830 8.75 -16.83 70.95
CA GLU A 830 7.36 -16.82 71.43
C GLU A 830 6.39 -17.27 70.35
N GLU A 831 5.36 -18.02 70.74
CA GLU A 831 4.38 -18.58 69.82
C GLU A 831 3.26 -17.55 69.50
N ALA A 832 2.91 -17.49 68.22
CA ALA A 832 1.75 -16.76 67.73
C ALA A 832 0.73 -17.71 67.14
N ASP A 833 -0.55 -17.47 67.45
CA ASP A 833 -1.62 -18.22 66.83
C ASP A 833 -1.83 -17.67 65.42
N ALA A 834 -1.34 -18.43 64.43
CA ALA A 834 -1.54 -18.13 63.02
C ALA A 834 -2.72 -18.93 62.44
N THR A 835 -3.65 -19.42 63.28
CA THR A 835 -4.83 -20.12 62.75
C THR A 835 -5.63 -19.20 61.82
N GLY A 836 -5.94 -19.72 60.61
CA GLY A 836 -6.51 -18.93 59.51
C GLY A 836 -5.47 -18.47 58.49
N PHE A 837 -4.17 -18.64 58.76
CA PHE A 837 -3.06 -18.38 57.85
C PHE A 837 -2.36 -19.67 57.44
N GLU A 838 -2.71 -20.21 56.27
CA GLU A 838 -2.07 -21.41 55.71
C GLU A 838 -0.89 -21.08 54.79
N ASP A 839 -0.70 -19.80 54.44
CA ASP A 839 0.35 -19.36 53.52
C ASP A 839 1.67 -19.08 54.25
N GLU A 840 2.56 -20.07 54.21
CA GLU A 840 3.88 -19.99 54.82
C GLU A 840 4.75 -18.86 54.24
N GLN A 841 4.58 -18.51 52.96
CA GLN A 841 5.35 -17.42 52.33
C GLN A 841 4.92 -16.06 52.85
N VAL A 842 3.62 -15.84 53.08
CA VAL A 842 3.12 -14.60 53.68
C VAL A 842 3.57 -14.52 55.13
N LEU A 843 3.46 -15.59 55.92
CA LEU A 843 3.97 -15.62 57.30
C LEU A 843 5.47 -15.29 57.37
N ARG A 844 6.27 -15.83 56.44
CA ARG A 844 7.69 -15.51 56.33
C ARG A 844 7.92 -14.03 55.98
N ALA A 845 7.17 -13.49 55.03
CA ALA A 845 7.26 -12.07 54.65
C ALA A 845 6.93 -11.14 55.82
N LEU A 846 5.95 -11.51 56.66
CA LEU A 846 5.60 -10.82 57.91
C LEU A 846 6.69 -10.94 58.99
N GLY A 847 7.68 -11.84 58.83
CA GLY A 847 8.74 -12.06 59.81
C GLY A 847 8.41 -13.09 60.90
N VAL A 848 7.39 -13.92 60.68
CA VAL A 848 7.06 -15.07 61.53
C VAL A 848 8.03 -16.21 61.21
N ARG A 849 8.67 -16.77 62.24
CA ARG A 849 9.62 -17.87 62.12
C ARG A 849 8.89 -19.20 61.94
N THR A 850 9.07 -19.84 60.78
CA THR A 850 8.39 -21.10 60.43
C THR A 850 9.32 -22.32 60.58
N SER A 851 10.57 -22.20 60.11
CA SER A 851 11.61 -23.22 60.23
C SER A 851 13.01 -22.63 60.41
N VAL A 852 13.95 -23.45 60.92
CA VAL A 852 15.36 -23.05 61.05
C VAL A 852 15.96 -22.73 59.69
N ALA A 853 15.69 -23.54 58.65
CA ALA A 853 16.18 -23.29 57.30
C ALA A 853 15.68 -21.93 56.75
N ALA A 854 14.39 -21.64 56.89
CA ALA A 854 13.82 -20.38 56.44
C ALA A 854 14.39 -19.16 57.20
N LEU A 855 14.68 -19.33 58.49
CA LEU A 855 15.35 -18.31 59.31
C LEU A 855 16.79 -18.08 58.84
N LEU A 856 17.58 -19.13 58.61
CA LEU A 856 18.98 -18.98 58.18
C LEU A 856 19.12 -18.42 56.76
N ASP A 857 18.14 -18.66 55.89
CA ASP A 857 18.05 -18.04 54.57
C ASP A 857 17.74 -16.53 54.62
N GLU A 858 17.25 -15.99 55.74
CA GLU A 858 17.03 -14.54 55.89
C GLU A 858 18.35 -13.80 56.13
N PRO A 859 18.57 -12.63 55.50
CA PRO A 859 19.69 -11.75 55.84
C PRO A 859 19.70 -11.44 57.34
N GLY A 860 20.80 -11.75 58.02
CA GLY A 860 20.95 -11.58 59.47
C GLY A 860 20.28 -12.65 60.33
N GLY A 861 19.63 -13.66 59.74
CA GLY A 861 18.93 -14.72 60.48
C GLY A 861 19.86 -15.61 61.32
N ALA A 862 21.08 -15.86 60.84
CA ALA A 862 22.11 -16.56 61.61
C ALA A 862 22.53 -15.77 62.86
N ALA A 863 22.74 -14.46 62.72
CA ALA A 863 23.05 -13.58 63.85
C ALA A 863 21.88 -13.54 64.87
N GLU A 864 20.64 -13.41 64.39
CA GLU A 864 19.46 -13.46 65.26
C GLU A 864 19.39 -14.78 66.05
N LEU A 865 19.62 -15.92 65.39
CA LEU A 865 19.60 -17.23 66.04
C LEU A 865 20.72 -17.37 67.08
N LEU A 866 21.93 -16.91 66.75
CA LEU A 866 23.08 -16.94 67.66
C LEU A 866 22.86 -16.06 68.89
N ASP A 867 22.32 -14.85 68.72
CA ASP A 867 21.94 -13.98 69.83
C ASP A 867 20.92 -14.65 70.77
N ARG A 868 19.95 -15.36 70.19
CA ARG A 868 18.95 -16.12 70.96
C ARG A 868 19.57 -17.33 71.67
N LEU A 869 20.54 -17.99 71.05
CA LEU A 869 21.30 -19.08 71.66
C LEU A 869 22.23 -18.58 72.78
N ALA A 870 22.75 -17.36 72.68
CA ALA A 870 23.58 -16.74 73.72
C ALA A 870 22.77 -16.30 74.95
N ASP A 871 21.45 -16.09 74.87
CA ASP A 871 20.62 -15.63 76.01
C ASP A 871 20.42 -16.73 77.09
N PRO A 872 21.03 -16.64 78.29
CA PRO A 872 20.98 -17.67 79.34
C PRO A 872 19.56 -17.93 79.88
N ARG A 873 18.59 -17.04 79.60
CA ARG A 873 17.20 -17.21 80.03
C ARG A 873 16.40 -18.14 79.12
N ARG A 874 16.94 -18.51 77.96
CA ARG A 874 16.29 -19.39 76.98
C ARG A 874 16.64 -20.85 77.24
N GLU A 875 15.63 -21.70 77.34
CA GLU A 875 15.82 -23.14 77.51
C GLU A 875 16.10 -23.81 76.17
N VAL A 876 17.23 -24.50 76.06
CA VAL A 876 17.67 -25.23 74.85
C VAL A 876 18.20 -26.60 75.28
N THR A 877 17.76 -27.66 74.62
CA THR A 877 18.25 -29.02 74.88
C THR A 877 19.55 -29.30 74.13
N ASP A 878 20.34 -30.26 74.59
CA ASP A 878 21.56 -30.72 73.90
C ASP A 878 21.28 -31.26 72.49
N ALA A 879 20.18 -32.00 72.31
CA ALA A 879 19.74 -32.49 71.00
C ALA A 879 19.32 -31.36 70.05
N GLN A 880 18.64 -30.34 70.58
CA GLN A 880 18.25 -29.15 69.82
C GLN A 880 19.48 -28.33 69.43
N LEU A 881 20.42 -28.14 70.36
CA LEU A 881 21.69 -27.47 70.13
C LEU A 881 22.52 -28.18 69.06
N HIS A 882 22.60 -29.51 69.11
CA HIS A 882 23.26 -30.32 68.09
C HIS A 882 22.66 -30.13 66.69
N ALA A 883 21.33 -30.06 66.60
CA ALA A 883 20.64 -29.84 65.32
C ALA A 883 20.84 -28.41 64.79
N LEU A 884 20.76 -27.39 65.66
CA LEU A 884 20.96 -25.99 65.30
C LEU A 884 22.39 -25.70 64.85
N TYR A 885 23.40 -26.21 65.57
CA TYR A 885 24.79 -26.11 65.13
C TYR A 885 25.08 -26.95 63.89
N GLY A 886 24.41 -28.09 63.73
CA GLY A 886 24.46 -28.83 62.47
C GLY A 886 23.96 -28.04 61.27
N ALA A 887 22.91 -27.22 61.44
CA ALA A 887 22.38 -26.33 60.40
C ALA A 887 23.28 -25.11 60.16
N LEU A 888 23.80 -24.49 61.23
CA LEU A 888 24.72 -23.36 61.13
C LEU A 888 26.04 -23.74 60.44
N ALA A 889 26.54 -24.96 60.66
CA ALA A 889 27.74 -25.48 60.00
C ALA A 889 27.62 -25.62 58.48
N GLU A 890 26.43 -25.43 57.89
CA GLU A 890 26.24 -25.44 56.44
C GLU A 890 26.39 -24.04 55.82
N LEU A 891 26.48 -22.99 56.64
CA LEU A 891 26.64 -21.61 56.19
C LEU A 891 28.09 -21.30 55.80
N ASP A 892 28.24 -20.31 54.93
CA ASP A 892 29.54 -19.73 54.62
C ASP A 892 30.01 -18.86 55.81
N PRO A 893 31.26 -18.99 56.30
CA PRO A 893 31.81 -18.11 57.34
C PRO A 893 31.67 -16.62 57.05
N GLU A 894 31.63 -16.19 55.78
CA GLU A 894 31.42 -14.78 55.43
C GLU A 894 29.99 -14.28 55.75
N GLN A 895 29.02 -15.19 55.92
CA GLN A 895 27.62 -14.87 56.21
C GLN A 895 27.29 -14.78 57.70
N VAL A 896 28.25 -15.14 58.57
CA VAL A 896 28.04 -15.22 60.02
C VAL A 896 28.98 -14.25 60.73
N THR A 897 28.40 -13.34 61.51
CA THR A 897 29.17 -12.51 62.43
C THR A 897 29.70 -13.37 63.57
N LEU A 898 31.01 -13.30 63.84
CA LEU A 898 31.64 -14.07 64.90
C LEU A 898 30.98 -13.76 66.26
N PRO A 899 30.45 -14.77 66.96
CA PRO A 899 29.83 -14.57 68.26
C PRO A 899 30.88 -14.46 69.37
N ASP A 900 30.66 -13.56 70.32
CA ASP A 900 31.49 -13.46 71.54
C ASP A 900 31.16 -14.58 72.55
N GLU A 901 29.91 -15.03 72.57
CA GLU A 901 29.40 -16.05 73.48
C GLU A 901 28.73 -17.19 72.71
N LEU A 902 28.98 -18.43 73.13
CA LEU A 902 28.41 -19.64 72.54
C LEU A 902 27.73 -20.49 73.59
N ARG A 903 26.73 -21.27 73.18
CA ARG A 903 26.06 -22.23 74.06
C ARG A 903 26.71 -23.59 73.88
N ALA A 904 27.31 -24.13 74.94
CA ALA A 904 28.08 -25.37 74.91
C ALA A 904 27.52 -26.39 75.91
N VAL A 905 27.93 -27.65 75.74
CA VAL A 905 27.64 -28.76 76.67
C VAL A 905 28.87 -29.03 77.52
N ILE A 906 28.75 -28.83 78.84
CA ILE A 906 29.80 -29.14 79.84
C ILE A 906 29.26 -30.25 80.74
N ASP A 907 29.92 -31.41 80.75
CA ASP A 907 29.56 -32.56 81.61
C ASP A 907 28.05 -32.91 81.57
N GLY A 908 27.43 -32.78 80.39
CA GLY A 908 26.01 -33.05 80.15
C GLY A 908 25.04 -31.91 80.48
N ARG A 909 25.54 -30.71 80.79
CA ARG A 909 24.72 -29.49 81.03
C ARG A 909 24.95 -28.47 79.93
N VAL A 910 23.86 -27.84 79.48
CA VAL A 910 23.91 -26.78 78.47
C VAL A 910 24.12 -25.44 79.17
N GLU A 911 25.23 -24.75 78.87
CA GLU A 911 25.62 -23.47 79.49
C GLU A 911 26.13 -22.49 78.42
N VAL A 912 26.09 -21.19 78.70
CA VAL A 912 26.74 -20.16 77.85
C VAL A 912 28.16 -19.99 78.31
N VAL A 913 29.09 -19.98 77.36
CA VAL A 913 30.51 -19.81 77.58
C VAL A 913 31.08 -18.76 76.63
N ASP A 914 32.24 -18.23 76.97
CA ASP A 914 33.04 -17.43 76.04
C ASP A 914 33.43 -18.30 74.83
N ALA A 915 33.28 -17.75 73.62
CA ALA A 915 33.59 -18.49 72.40
C ALA A 915 35.03 -19.01 72.37
N ALA A 916 35.99 -18.33 73.02
CA ALA A 916 37.39 -18.74 73.09
C ALA A 916 37.63 -20.02 73.93
N ASP A 917 36.71 -20.32 74.85
CA ASP A 917 36.75 -21.50 75.73
C ASP A 917 36.02 -22.71 75.11
N ALA A 918 35.20 -22.48 74.09
CA ALA A 918 34.45 -23.53 73.40
C ALA A 918 35.35 -24.37 72.47
N VAL A 919 35.05 -25.67 72.40
CA VAL A 919 35.79 -26.62 71.57
C VAL A 919 34.80 -27.51 70.82
N VAL A 920 35.11 -27.82 69.56
CA VAL A 920 34.35 -28.82 68.79
C VAL A 920 35.02 -30.19 68.94
N CYS A 921 34.28 -31.19 69.41
CA CYS A 921 34.77 -32.57 69.45
C CYS A 921 34.66 -33.19 68.04
N ASP A 922 35.79 -33.32 67.36
CA ASP A 922 35.87 -33.77 65.96
C ASP A 922 36.12 -35.28 65.81
N SER A 923 36.51 -35.96 66.90
CA SER A 923 36.71 -37.41 66.90
C SER A 923 36.22 -38.07 68.20
N PRO A 924 35.41 -39.14 68.12
CA PRO A 924 34.78 -39.76 69.30
C PRO A 924 35.76 -40.51 70.21
N ASP A 925 36.93 -40.92 69.72
CA ASP A 925 38.00 -41.49 70.56
C ASP A 925 38.62 -40.46 71.53
N LEU A 926 38.40 -39.17 71.31
CA LEU A 926 38.87 -38.10 72.17
C LEU A 926 37.89 -37.73 73.29
N LEU A 927 36.68 -38.31 73.31
CA LEU A 927 35.68 -38.05 74.35
C LEU A 927 36.18 -38.26 75.80
N PRO A 928 37.07 -39.23 76.11
CA PRO A 928 37.63 -39.36 77.45
C PRO A 928 38.42 -38.12 77.94
N PHE A 929 38.84 -37.23 77.04
CA PHE A 929 39.58 -36.00 77.37
C PHE A 929 38.69 -34.77 77.62
N THR A 930 37.36 -34.90 77.54
CA THR A 930 36.45 -33.74 77.55
C THR A 930 35.90 -33.36 78.93
N ALA A 931 36.40 -33.95 80.01
CA ALA A 931 35.91 -33.63 81.36
C ALA A 931 36.11 -32.14 81.67
N GLY A 932 35.01 -31.42 81.96
CA GLY A 932 35.03 -29.98 82.22
C GLY A 932 35.31 -29.09 81.00
N VAL A 933 35.32 -29.63 79.78
CA VAL A 933 35.54 -28.88 78.54
C VAL A 933 34.19 -28.46 77.93
N PRO A 934 33.97 -27.19 77.56
CA PRO A 934 32.76 -26.77 76.86
C PRO A 934 32.73 -27.28 75.43
N LEU A 935 31.85 -28.24 75.15
CA LEU A 935 31.73 -28.86 73.83
C LEU A 935 30.61 -28.24 73.01
N LEU A 936 30.88 -27.90 71.75
CA LEU A 936 29.84 -27.58 70.78
C LEU A 936 29.37 -28.87 70.12
N PRO A 937 28.13 -29.35 70.41
CA PRO A 937 27.66 -30.60 69.86
C PRO A 937 27.37 -30.44 68.37
N VAL A 938 27.98 -31.28 67.54
CA VAL A 938 27.75 -31.29 66.09
C VAL A 938 28.02 -32.68 65.54
N ARG A 939 27.49 -32.96 64.34
CA ARG A 939 27.84 -34.19 63.62
C ARG A 939 29.34 -34.18 63.37
N PRO A 940 30.08 -35.27 63.61
CA PRO A 940 31.53 -35.26 63.44
C PRO A 940 31.99 -34.91 62.01
N SER A 941 31.18 -35.25 60.99
CA SER A 941 31.43 -34.85 59.59
C SER A 941 31.29 -33.36 59.31
N ARG A 942 30.78 -32.57 60.26
CA ARG A 942 30.58 -31.11 60.21
C ARG A 942 31.43 -30.38 61.26
N ALA A 943 32.28 -31.10 61.98
CA ALA A 943 33.04 -30.55 63.10
C ALA A 943 34.10 -29.53 62.65
N ALA A 944 34.72 -29.76 61.49
CA ALA A 944 35.68 -28.82 60.91
C ALA A 944 34.99 -27.55 60.43
N GLU A 945 33.85 -27.67 59.75
CA GLU A 945 33.07 -26.55 59.25
C GLU A 945 32.54 -25.68 60.39
N LEU A 946 31.99 -26.28 61.46
CA LEU A 946 31.54 -25.53 62.62
C LEU A 946 32.69 -24.83 63.36
N ALA A 947 33.83 -25.52 63.49
CA ALA A 947 35.02 -24.95 64.11
C ALA A 947 35.52 -23.73 63.33
N GLU A 948 35.57 -23.81 62.00
CA GLU A 948 35.95 -22.69 61.13
C GLU A 948 34.91 -21.55 61.19
N LEU A 949 33.62 -21.88 61.15
CA LEU A 949 32.51 -20.91 61.19
C LEU A 949 32.59 -19.98 62.41
N PHE A 950 32.89 -20.55 63.59
CA PHE A 950 33.02 -19.80 64.83
C PHE A 950 34.47 -19.46 65.21
N GLN A 951 35.45 -19.86 64.39
CA GLN A 951 36.89 -19.73 64.66
C GLN A 951 37.30 -20.31 66.03
N VAL A 952 36.72 -21.45 66.40
CA VAL A 952 37.03 -22.19 67.63
C VAL A 952 37.94 -23.39 67.36
N ARG A 953 38.61 -23.90 68.39
CA ARG A 953 39.53 -25.04 68.24
C ARG A 953 38.78 -26.36 68.10
N ARG A 954 39.38 -27.30 67.37
CA ARG A 954 38.98 -28.72 67.43
C ARG A 954 39.67 -29.41 68.59
N LEU A 955 39.02 -30.41 69.16
CA LEU A 955 39.59 -31.15 70.29
C LEU A 955 40.87 -31.88 69.90
N SER A 956 40.96 -32.41 68.68
CA SER A 956 42.17 -33.05 68.15
C SER A 956 43.39 -32.11 68.09
N GLU A 957 43.18 -30.80 68.02
CA GLU A 957 44.27 -29.81 68.00
C GLU A 957 44.80 -29.52 69.42
N SER A 958 44.03 -29.89 70.44
CA SER A 958 44.36 -29.66 71.85
C SER A 958 44.95 -30.90 72.55
N VAL A 959 44.71 -32.11 72.00
CA VAL A 959 45.20 -33.39 72.52
C VAL A 959 46.34 -33.91 71.63
N THR A 960 47.47 -34.34 72.21
CA THR A 960 48.61 -34.81 71.39
C THR A 960 48.40 -36.21 70.81
N GLY A 961 47.53 -37.01 71.43
CA GLY A 961 47.02 -38.27 70.91
C GLY A 961 48.07 -39.38 70.83
N ARG A 962 49.17 -39.29 71.59
CA ARG A 962 50.30 -40.22 71.49
C ARG A 962 50.03 -41.51 72.25
N VAL A 963 50.03 -42.63 71.53
CA VAL A 963 49.98 -43.97 72.12
C VAL A 963 51.31 -44.28 72.80
N THR A 964 51.26 -44.69 74.07
CA THR A 964 52.46 -45.02 74.88
C THR A 964 52.52 -46.47 75.36
N SER A 965 51.48 -47.25 75.06
CA SER A 965 51.33 -48.68 75.33
C SER A 965 51.88 -49.52 74.18
N GLU A 966 52.33 -50.75 74.47
CA GLU A 966 52.76 -51.74 73.47
C GLU A 966 51.57 -52.65 73.12
N GLY A 967 51.34 -52.89 71.83
CA GLY A 967 50.23 -53.73 71.35
C GLY A 967 50.66 -54.73 70.26
N THR A 968 49.76 -55.67 69.97
CA THR A 968 49.95 -56.75 68.97
C THR A 968 49.10 -56.49 67.74
N GLU A 969 49.64 -56.67 66.54
CA GLU A 969 48.90 -56.47 65.28
C GLU A 969 47.99 -57.68 64.96
N HIS A 970 46.75 -57.39 64.58
CA HIS A 970 45.71 -58.36 64.19
C HIS A 970 45.09 -57.98 62.84
N ASP A 971 44.79 -58.98 62.00
CA ASP A 971 44.07 -58.78 60.73
C ASP A 971 42.57 -58.53 60.99
N VAL A 972 41.99 -57.58 60.25
CA VAL A 972 40.53 -57.33 60.31
C VAL A 972 39.78 -58.49 59.62
N PRO A 973 38.79 -59.12 60.28
CA PRO A 973 38.01 -60.22 59.70
C PRO A 973 37.30 -59.84 58.39
N ASP A 974 37.25 -60.79 57.45
CA ASP A 974 36.61 -60.59 56.14
C ASP A 974 35.14 -60.15 56.22
N ALA A 975 34.38 -60.69 57.17
CA ALA A 975 32.98 -60.32 57.39
C ALA A 975 32.83 -58.82 57.71
N VAL A 976 33.73 -58.26 58.51
CA VAL A 976 33.75 -56.83 58.86
C VAL A 976 34.17 -55.98 57.66
N ARG A 977 35.18 -56.43 56.89
CA ARG A 977 35.59 -55.75 55.64
C ARG A 977 34.48 -55.72 54.60
N VAL A 978 33.68 -56.79 54.50
CA VAL A 978 32.49 -56.84 53.63
C VAL A 978 31.39 -55.90 54.12
N LEU A 979 31.18 -55.78 55.43
CA LEU A 979 30.19 -54.87 56.02
C LEU A 979 30.55 -53.39 55.79
N LEU A 980 31.78 -53.00 56.15
CA LEU A 980 32.23 -51.61 56.17
C LEU A 980 32.80 -51.15 54.81
N GLY A 981 33.19 -52.09 53.95
CA GLY A 981 33.63 -51.84 52.59
C GLY A 981 35.14 -51.54 52.45
N PRO A 982 35.57 -51.09 51.25
CA PRO A 982 36.98 -51.02 50.88
C PRO A 982 37.86 -50.07 51.71
N ARG A 983 37.26 -49.12 52.44
CA ARG A 983 37.98 -48.17 53.31
C ARG A 983 38.33 -48.76 54.68
N THR A 984 37.89 -49.98 54.99
CA THR A 984 38.20 -50.63 56.26
C THR A 984 39.70 -50.94 56.32
N PRO A 985 40.40 -50.58 57.41
CA PRO A 985 41.80 -50.98 57.61
C PRO A 985 42.00 -52.49 57.43
N SER A 986 43.17 -52.90 56.91
CA SER A 986 43.49 -54.32 56.76
C SER A 986 43.83 -55.00 58.08
N SER A 987 44.39 -54.24 59.03
CA SER A 987 44.80 -54.65 60.36
C SER A 987 44.52 -53.57 61.41
N TYR A 988 44.54 -53.97 62.68
CA TYR A 988 44.49 -53.08 63.86
C TYR A 988 45.50 -53.57 64.91
N ILE A 989 45.88 -52.71 65.84
CA ILE A 989 46.79 -53.05 66.96
C ILE A 989 45.96 -53.19 68.24
N GLU A 990 45.94 -54.39 68.80
CA GLU A 990 45.26 -54.73 70.05
C GLU A 990 46.19 -54.56 71.25
N HIS A 991 45.73 -53.89 72.30
CA HIS A 991 46.45 -53.63 73.54
C HIS A 991 45.72 -54.31 74.70
N GLU A 992 46.45 -54.79 75.73
CA GLU A 992 45.79 -55.21 76.97
C GLU A 992 45.21 -54.00 77.73
N GLU A 993 45.95 -52.90 77.75
CA GLU A 993 45.53 -51.59 78.28
C GLU A 993 46.05 -50.49 77.32
N LEU A 994 45.15 -49.78 76.62
CA LEU A 994 45.53 -48.72 75.68
C LEU A 994 45.63 -47.38 76.42
N VAL A 995 46.86 -46.89 76.58
CA VAL A 995 47.18 -45.59 77.20
C VAL A 995 47.60 -44.56 76.16
N VAL A 996 46.83 -43.47 76.06
CA VAL A 996 47.06 -42.31 75.19
C VAL A 996 47.19 -41.04 76.03
N ASP A 997 48.32 -40.35 75.91
CA ASP A 997 48.63 -39.13 76.71
C ASP A 997 48.43 -39.30 78.24
N GLY A 998 48.59 -40.52 78.75
CA GLY A 998 48.41 -40.85 80.16
C GLY A 998 46.96 -41.15 80.59
N VAL A 999 46.02 -41.17 79.65
CA VAL A 999 44.62 -41.57 79.85
C VAL A 999 44.38 -42.95 79.22
N GLU A 1000 43.72 -43.84 79.95
CA GLU A 1000 43.29 -45.14 79.45
C GLU A 1000 42.03 -44.96 78.59
N ILE A 1001 42.05 -45.44 77.35
CA ILE A 1001 40.93 -45.32 76.40
C ILE A 1001 40.70 -46.63 75.65
N ASP A 1002 39.48 -46.84 75.16
CA ASP A 1002 39.09 -48.10 74.51
C ASP A 1002 39.69 -48.27 73.10
N TRP A 1003 39.89 -47.16 72.39
CA TRP A 1003 40.45 -47.14 71.04
C TRP A 1003 41.01 -45.77 70.66
N ARG A 1004 41.91 -45.75 69.68
CA ARG A 1004 42.51 -44.54 69.09
C ARG A 1004 42.78 -44.79 67.61
N LEU A 1005 42.34 -43.88 66.75
CA LEU A 1005 42.83 -43.80 65.39
C LEU A 1005 43.90 -42.70 65.32
N THR A 1006 45.14 -43.05 65.03
CA THR A 1006 46.24 -42.08 64.92
C THR A 1006 46.21 -41.36 63.56
N ASP A 1007 46.92 -40.24 63.45
CA ASP A 1007 47.01 -39.45 62.21
C ASP A 1007 47.65 -40.23 61.03
N ASP A 1008 48.37 -41.32 61.32
CA ASP A 1008 48.94 -42.24 60.32
C ASP A 1008 47.93 -43.34 59.89
N ASP A 1009 46.65 -43.17 60.20
CA ASP A 1009 45.54 -44.11 59.94
C ASP A 1009 45.72 -45.49 60.62
N VAL A 1010 46.49 -45.57 61.70
CA VAL A 1010 46.68 -46.80 62.47
C VAL A 1010 45.65 -46.88 63.59
N LEU A 1011 44.83 -47.93 63.56
CA LEU A 1011 43.85 -48.19 64.61
C LEU A 1011 44.48 -48.96 65.76
N HIS A 1012 44.44 -48.37 66.95
CA HIS A 1012 44.77 -49.00 68.23
C HIS A 1012 43.48 -49.24 69.03
N ALA A 1013 43.34 -50.39 69.68
CA ALA A 1013 42.19 -50.68 70.54
C ALA A 1013 42.54 -51.61 71.69
N ALA A 1014 41.84 -51.51 72.82
CA ALA A 1014 42.02 -52.38 73.99
C ALA A 1014 40.78 -53.23 74.32
N THR A 1015 39.63 -52.92 73.73
CA THR A 1015 38.37 -53.64 73.96
C THR A 1015 37.73 -54.05 72.64
N LEU A 1016 36.86 -55.07 72.66
CA LEU A 1016 36.12 -55.51 71.47
C LEU A 1016 35.25 -54.38 70.92
N GLU A 1017 34.59 -53.64 71.82
CA GLU A 1017 33.82 -52.45 71.52
C GLU A 1017 34.70 -51.34 70.95
N GLY A 1018 35.93 -51.18 71.46
CA GLY A 1018 36.93 -50.26 70.92
C GLY A 1018 37.37 -50.59 69.51
N VAL A 1019 37.67 -51.87 69.22
CA VAL A 1019 37.97 -52.35 67.86
C VAL A 1019 36.79 -52.06 66.94
N ALA A 1020 35.58 -52.33 67.39
CA ALA A 1020 34.37 -52.11 66.60
C ALA A 1020 34.11 -50.63 66.30
N ALA A 1021 34.24 -49.77 67.32
CA ALA A 1021 34.09 -48.33 67.20
C ALA A 1021 35.16 -47.73 66.28
N GLY A 1022 36.42 -48.13 66.45
CA GLY A 1022 37.52 -47.64 65.65
C GLY A 1022 37.46 -48.08 64.19
N LEU A 1023 37.10 -49.32 63.90
CA LEU A 1023 36.92 -49.78 62.51
C LEU A 1023 35.75 -49.08 61.83
N ALA A 1024 34.63 -48.92 62.54
CA ALA A 1024 33.48 -48.17 62.02
C ALA A 1024 33.81 -46.70 61.78
N TRP A 1025 34.60 -46.08 62.66
CA TRP A 1025 35.07 -44.69 62.51
C TRP A 1025 36.03 -44.54 61.32
N ALA A 1026 37.08 -45.37 61.22
CA ALA A 1026 38.04 -45.35 60.13
C ALA A 1026 37.37 -45.57 58.75
N ALA A 1027 36.33 -46.40 58.69
CA ALA A 1027 35.56 -46.61 57.47
C ALA A 1027 34.52 -45.51 57.16
N GLY A 1028 34.37 -44.51 58.04
CA GLY A 1028 33.38 -43.43 57.95
C GLY A 1028 31.93 -43.90 58.11
N GLN A 1029 31.71 -44.98 58.87
CA GLN A 1029 30.40 -45.62 59.10
C GLN A 1029 30.12 -45.76 60.60
N TRP A 1030 30.30 -44.67 61.36
CA TRP A 1030 30.10 -44.61 62.82
C TRP A 1030 28.81 -45.27 63.36
N PRO A 1031 27.64 -45.16 62.70
CA PRO A 1031 26.42 -45.84 63.17
C PRO A 1031 26.55 -47.37 63.25
N ARG A 1032 27.43 -47.98 62.45
CA ARG A 1032 27.58 -49.44 62.34
C ARG A 1032 28.46 -50.08 63.40
N ARG A 1033 29.04 -49.32 64.32
CA ARG A 1033 29.93 -49.86 65.37
C ARG A 1033 29.32 -51.03 66.16
N PHE A 1034 28.00 -51.05 66.36
CA PHE A 1034 27.33 -52.15 67.06
C PHE A 1034 27.18 -53.41 66.19
N GLU A 1035 26.95 -53.26 64.89
CA GLU A 1035 26.97 -54.39 63.94
C GLU A 1035 28.38 -54.97 63.82
N VAL A 1036 29.39 -54.09 63.79
CA VAL A 1036 30.80 -54.50 63.79
C VAL A 1036 31.12 -55.27 65.07
N ALA A 1037 30.71 -54.78 66.23
CA ALA A 1037 30.90 -55.49 67.51
C ALA A 1037 30.25 -56.88 67.48
N ALA A 1038 29.01 -56.99 66.97
CA ALA A 1038 28.32 -58.27 66.84
C ALA A 1038 29.04 -59.24 65.89
N LEU A 1039 29.66 -58.75 64.80
CA LEU A 1039 30.44 -59.58 63.87
C LEU A 1039 31.82 -59.96 64.43
N LEU A 1040 32.44 -59.11 65.25
CA LEU A 1040 33.68 -59.43 65.95
C LEU A 1040 33.44 -60.50 67.01
N GLU A 1041 32.28 -60.48 67.67
CA GLU A 1041 31.87 -61.50 68.65
C GLU A 1041 31.45 -62.84 67.98
N ASP A 1042 30.66 -62.78 66.89
CA ASP A 1042 30.24 -63.95 66.11
C ASP A 1042 30.26 -63.69 64.59
N PRO A 1043 31.33 -64.11 63.89
CA PRO A 1043 31.46 -63.93 62.44
C PRO A 1043 30.37 -64.63 61.61
N SER A 1044 29.64 -65.61 62.18
CA SER A 1044 28.61 -66.36 61.45
C SER A 1044 27.32 -65.56 61.20
N ARG A 1045 27.14 -64.44 61.91
CA ARG A 1045 25.95 -63.57 61.80
C ARG A 1045 25.94 -62.69 60.53
N THR A 1046 26.91 -62.85 59.65
CA THR A 1046 27.04 -62.08 58.40
C THR A 1046 25.77 -62.12 57.53
N GLU A 1047 25.15 -63.29 57.33
CA GLU A 1047 23.93 -63.40 56.51
C GLU A 1047 22.67 -62.83 57.19
N GLU A 1048 22.62 -62.90 58.53
CA GLU A 1048 21.54 -62.34 59.35
C GLU A 1048 21.55 -60.81 59.24
N LEU A 1049 22.68 -60.19 59.60
CA LEU A 1049 22.86 -58.73 59.51
C LEU A 1049 22.70 -58.25 58.06
N ALA A 1050 23.18 -59.01 57.08
CA ALA A 1050 23.00 -58.65 55.68
C ALA A 1050 21.53 -58.60 55.24
N ARG A 1051 20.66 -59.42 55.83
CA ARG A 1051 19.23 -59.47 55.56
C ARG A 1051 18.46 -58.37 56.29
N ASP A 1052 18.80 -58.11 57.54
CA ASP A 1052 18.14 -57.06 58.33
C ASP A 1052 18.33 -55.68 57.71
N ARG A 1053 19.49 -55.43 57.06
CA ARG A 1053 19.76 -54.23 56.24
C ARG A 1053 18.84 -54.00 55.05
N TRP A 1054 17.90 -54.90 54.74
CA TRP A 1054 16.86 -54.58 53.73
C TRP A 1054 15.87 -53.52 54.21
N PHE A 1055 15.86 -53.24 55.51
CA PHE A 1055 14.93 -52.31 56.16
C PHE A 1055 15.60 -51.03 56.69
N ASP A 1056 16.94 -50.95 56.68
CA ASP A 1056 17.73 -49.73 56.87
C ASP A 1056 17.88 -48.97 55.56
#